data_AF-A0A2P5HIH4-F1
#
_entry.id   AF-A0A2P5HIH4-F1
#
_cell.length_a   1.000
_cell.length_b   1.000
_cell.length_c   1.000
_cell.angle_alpha   90.00
_cell.angle_beta   90.00
_cell.angle_gamma   90.00
#
_symmetry.space_group_name_H-M   'P 1'
#
loop_
_entity.id
_entity.type
_entity.pdbx_description
1 polymer ?
#
loop_
_entity_poly.entity_id
_entity_poly.type
_entity_poly.pdbx_seq_one_letter_code
_entity_poly.pdbx_strand_id
1 'polypeptide(L)'
;MASSNAPSDIEAGIKREDSAQPGARKSADARATPADDGRTGRRDETLPAQGHAFIEGVKRRIPGGVRRRYGTTVGWLRGPEPPRPWRIRPLLPRVQRLPLRLVDKLLPRRWQRAIVLLVFYVCWIVTFGAVMHKSSAVDNVDGQGSPFLVGCGGSFWSQNNGCGLDGIDCQPFVNSSFAFRCPASCSSQQVLNPRFVGPTEIIYETLVVSGPTSNANDGSDDASGFVYRADSFICSAAIHAGVITNSHGGCGVVSLIGQKSNYPSVTRSGIRSVGFNSTFPSSFNFEPGSGVACRDLRWQLLVVSIVYTTVLSLFTKSPSVFFYSVFIGCYLQPALATSTPKYADIYTLVSTALGNLLPALFIAQVMFTLYIRRTLFGLTAQVEKTILWLGPCWVAALADYTFELIPLSRLTSHDLNQQPGAIASLVVIVLVIFVVFIGQAWAFQREGRLLRYLGLYACLGVCIGLLAAIPNESLRIHHYILGLLLIPGTSIQTRPSLVYQGILVGLFINGVAKWGFDPVLQTAAALQGDAIMGTVLPAITASNTTASNITFSWPSVPEGYAGTSMLVNDVERYRSSQGEQSLTWQRSDGDQSLPEYFRFAYYALSAAYGLQSGDYTKAGTWYANVSDLDPCRKGALPADFIWGFATAAAQPSRIKDASTKRDSVRFYDFYDEDMAPLKDYGVTVYWFSLAWSRITPLGGKRRSVNEQGIQHYENLNDELLSNGFSPLVTLPLGYIASTPDPLRWPARQR
;
A
#
# COMPACT_ATOMS: atom_id res chain seq x y z
N MET A 1 -36.27 -3.42 46.96
CA MET A 1 -37.13 -4.35 46.21
C MET A 1 -36.19 -5.39 45.60
N ALA A 2 -35.90 -6.49 46.31
CA ALA A 2 -36.69 -7.74 46.36
C ALA A 2 -36.57 -8.54 45.06
N SER A 3 -36.29 -9.85 45.03
CA SER A 3 -35.88 -10.80 46.09
C SER A 3 -35.22 -12.02 45.40
N SER A 4 -34.40 -12.77 46.13
CA SER A 4 -34.05 -14.15 45.78
C SER A 4 -35.30 -15.05 45.70
N ASN A 5 -35.18 -16.19 45.01
CA ASN A 5 -35.43 -17.51 45.61
C ASN A 5 -34.98 -18.68 44.70
N ALA A 6 -34.27 -19.64 45.29
CA ALA A 6 -34.25 -21.02 44.84
C ALA A 6 -35.36 -21.80 45.57
N PRO A 7 -35.61 -23.05 45.19
CA PRO A 7 -35.88 -24.06 46.23
C PRO A 7 -35.15 -25.39 46.00
N SER A 8 -34.92 -26.09 47.12
CA SER A 8 -34.70 -27.54 47.20
C SER A 8 -36.02 -28.22 47.65
N ASP A 9 -36.16 -29.54 47.83
CA ASP A 9 -35.20 -30.64 47.94
C ASP A 9 -35.82 -31.93 47.34
N ILE A 10 -35.14 -33.09 47.45
CA ILE A 10 -35.72 -34.34 47.99
C ILE A 10 -34.69 -35.50 47.98
N GLU A 11 -34.45 -35.96 49.21
CA GLU A 11 -33.96 -37.26 49.73
C GLU A 11 -34.40 -38.54 48.97
N ALA A 12 -33.86 -39.76 49.18
CA ALA A 12 -32.68 -40.28 49.91
C ALA A 12 -32.50 -41.79 49.60
N GLY A 13 -31.45 -42.42 50.18
CA GLY A 13 -31.37 -43.88 50.38
C GLY A 13 -30.39 -44.64 49.46
N ILE A 14 -29.55 -45.62 49.84
CA ILE A 14 -28.84 -46.11 51.06
C ILE A 14 -28.48 -47.60 50.77
N LYS A 15 -27.25 -48.04 51.13
CA LYS A 15 -26.69 -49.43 51.11
C LYS A 15 -26.36 -50.03 49.71
N ARG A 16 -25.19 -50.66 49.46
CA ARG A 16 -24.49 -51.84 50.08
C ARG A 16 -25.31 -53.14 49.90
N GLU A 17 -24.74 -54.30 49.54
CA GLU A 17 -23.37 -54.81 49.75
C GLU A 17 -22.98 -55.95 48.74
N ASP A 18 -21.67 -56.22 48.64
CA ASP A 18 -20.90 -57.35 48.09
C ASP A 18 -21.55 -58.59 47.40
N SER A 19 -20.89 -59.09 46.32
CA SER A 19 -20.20 -60.41 46.35
C SER A 19 -19.41 -60.84 45.08
N ALA A 20 -18.22 -61.41 45.32
CA ALA A 20 -17.50 -62.49 44.60
C ALA A 20 -17.14 -62.44 43.07
N GLN A 21 -15.82 -62.27 42.86
CA GLN A 21 -14.87 -62.82 41.85
C GLN A 21 -15.12 -64.24 41.22
N PRO A 22 -14.27 -64.77 40.28
CA PRO A 22 -12.94 -64.31 39.76
C PRO A 22 -12.70 -64.35 38.22
N GLY A 23 -11.56 -63.82 37.72
CA GLY A 23 -11.13 -64.04 36.32
C GLY A 23 -9.78 -63.45 35.84
N ALA A 24 -8.68 -64.19 36.03
CA ALA A 24 -7.44 -64.21 35.21
C ALA A 24 -6.70 -62.91 34.78
N ARG A 25 -5.72 -62.52 35.62
CA ARG A 25 -4.33 -62.08 35.27
C ARG A 25 -3.83 -62.42 33.82
N LYS A 26 -3.30 -61.43 33.07
CA LYS A 26 -1.84 -61.28 32.73
C LYS A 26 -1.48 -60.19 31.69
N SER A 27 -0.41 -59.46 32.00
CA SER A 27 0.58 -58.78 31.13
C SER A 27 0.29 -58.52 29.64
N ALA A 28 0.27 -57.23 29.26
CA ALA A 28 0.44 -56.79 27.87
C ALA A 28 1.87 -56.34 27.61
N ASP A 29 2.61 -57.06 26.74
CA ASP A 29 3.85 -56.57 26.14
C ASP A 29 4.10 -57.26 24.78
N ALA A 30 3.76 -56.57 23.68
CA ALA A 30 3.94 -57.08 22.31
C ALA A 30 4.01 -55.97 21.24
N ARG A 31 5.22 -55.45 21.03
CA ARG A 31 5.87 -55.24 19.71
C ARG A 31 4.94 -55.02 18.49
N ALA A 32 4.62 -53.76 18.18
CA ALA A 32 3.94 -53.39 16.92
C ALA A 32 4.93 -53.13 15.75
N THR A 33 4.95 -54.04 14.77
CA THR A 33 5.40 -53.77 13.39
C THR A 33 4.19 -53.53 12.49
N PRO A 34 4.19 -52.53 11.59
CA PRO A 34 3.00 -52.23 10.78
C PRO A 34 2.82 -53.26 9.67
N ALA A 35 1.60 -53.78 9.57
CA ALA A 35 1.17 -54.65 8.47
C ALA A 35 1.03 -53.87 7.16
N ASP A 36 1.24 -54.60 6.06
CA ASP A 36 0.84 -54.24 4.71
C ASP A 36 -0.69 -54.18 4.61
N ASP A 37 -1.26 -53.07 4.13
CA ASP A 37 -2.70 -52.97 3.82
C ASP A 37 -2.91 -52.74 2.33
N GLY A 38 -3.00 -53.87 1.65
CA GLY A 38 -3.54 -53.97 0.30
C GLY A 38 -4.89 -54.68 0.25
N ARG A 39 -5.90 -54.31 1.08
CA ARG A 39 -7.31 -54.64 0.76
C ARG A 39 -8.35 -53.87 1.58
N THR A 40 -8.85 -52.77 1.01
CA THR A 40 -10.19 -52.23 1.35
C THR A 40 -11.13 -52.32 0.15
N GLY A 41 -11.55 -53.55 -0.15
CA GLY A 41 -12.73 -53.77 -0.98
C GLY A 41 -13.98 -53.40 -0.18
N ARG A 42 -14.34 -52.11 -0.15
CA ARG A 42 -15.60 -51.65 0.41
C ARG A 42 -16.68 -51.78 -0.66
N ARG A 43 -17.78 -52.46 -0.33
CA ARG A 43 -18.96 -52.56 -1.20
C ARG A 43 -19.52 -51.14 -1.39
N ASP A 44 -19.61 -50.67 -2.63
CA ASP A 44 -20.47 -49.54 -2.95
C ASP A 44 -21.93 -50.04 -2.91
N GLU A 45 -22.71 -49.48 -1.99
CA GLU A 45 -24.15 -49.62 -2.00
C GLU A 45 -24.73 -48.82 -3.18
N THR A 46 -25.67 -49.43 -3.89
CA THR A 46 -26.25 -48.89 -5.13
C THR A 46 -27.11 -47.66 -4.87
N LEU A 47 -26.58 -46.47 -5.19
CA LEU A 47 -27.39 -45.26 -5.42
C LEU A 47 -27.93 -45.23 -6.86
N PRO A 48 -29.12 -44.66 -7.11
CA PRO A 48 -29.92 -44.98 -8.30
C PRO A 48 -29.39 -44.39 -9.61
N ALA A 49 -29.57 -45.15 -10.71
CA ALA A 49 -28.95 -44.95 -12.02
C ALA A 49 -29.38 -43.70 -12.83
N GLN A 50 -30.15 -42.76 -12.25
CA GLN A 50 -30.74 -41.64 -12.99
C GLN A 50 -29.73 -40.56 -13.40
N GLY A 51 -28.73 -40.26 -12.55
CA GLY A 51 -27.71 -39.22 -12.85
C GLY A 51 -26.80 -39.57 -14.03
N HIS A 52 -26.54 -40.85 -14.26
CA HIS A 52 -25.69 -41.32 -15.36
C HIS A 52 -26.37 -41.16 -16.74
N ALA A 53 -27.70 -41.35 -16.81
CA ALA A 53 -28.47 -41.24 -18.04
C ALA A 53 -28.52 -39.80 -18.60
N PHE A 54 -28.62 -38.79 -17.74
CA PHE A 54 -28.59 -37.38 -18.16
C PHE A 54 -27.23 -37.01 -18.77
N ILE A 55 -26.13 -37.41 -18.13
CA ILE A 55 -24.76 -37.14 -18.60
C ILE A 55 -24.45 -37.92 -19.89
N GLU A 56 -24.93 -39.16 -20.02
CA GLU A 56 -24.95 -39.92 -21.29
C GLU A 56 -25.70 -39.18 -22.40
N GLY A 57 -26.92 -38.69 -22.12
CA GLY A 57 -27.76 -37.96 -23.07
C GLY A 57 -27.10 -36.69 -23.59
N VAL A 58 -26.46 -35.91 -22.71
CA VAL A 58 -25.67 -34.72 -23.11
C VAL A 58 -24.46 -35.13 -23.97
N LYS A 59 -23.71 -36.17 -23.59
CA LYS A 59 -22.57 -36.67 -24.39
C LYS A 59 -22.95 -37.16 -25.78
N ARG A 60 -24.18 -37.65 -25.98
CA ARG A 60 -24.68 -38.11 -27.29
C ARG A 60 -25.09 -36.97 -28.22
N ARG A 61 -25.39 -35.77 -27.71
CA ARG A 61 -25.72 -34.56 -28.50
C ARG A 61 -24.50 -33.79 -29.03
N ILE A 62 -23.28 -34.18 -28.65
CA ILE A 62 -22.04 -33.50 -29.03
C ILE A 62 -21.51 -34.07 -30.37
N PRO A 63 -21.18 -33.22 -31.37
CA PRO A 63 -20.63 -33.68 -32.66
C PRO A 63 -19.40 -34.57 -32.50
N GLY A 64 -19.28 -35.62 -33.32
CA GLY A 64 -18.27 -36.68 -33.15
C GLY A 64 -16.82 -36.20 -33.06
N GLY A 65 -16.45 -35.18 -33.84
CA GLY A 65 -15.13 -34.55 -33.78
C GLY A 65 -14.84 -33.84 -32.44
N VAL A 66 -15.85 -33.19 -31.87
CA VAL A 66 -15.79 -32.57 -30.54
C VAL A 66 -15.76 -33.64 -29.46
N ARG A 67 -16.54 -34.73 -29.59
CA ARG A 67 -16.54 -35.86 -28.64
C ARG A 67 -15.17 -36.55 -28.55
N ARG A 68 -14.47 -36.74 -29.67
CA ARG A 68 -13.11 -37.32 -29.70
C ARG A 68 -12.07 -36.40 -29.05
N ARG A 69 -12.11 -35.09 -29.35
CA ARG A 69 -11.24 -34.08 -28.70
C ARG A 69 -11.52 -33.96 -27.19
N TYR A 70 -12.79 -33.94 -26.79
CA TYR A 70 -13.21 -33.93 -25.38
C TYR A 70 -12.69 -35.15 -24.61
N GLY A 71 -12.82 -36.35 -25.19
CA GLY A 71 -12.30 -37.59 -24.59
C GLY A 71 -10.78 -37.55 -24.38
N THR A 72 -10.01 -37.07 -25.37
CA THR A 72 -8.55 -36.94 -25.23
C THR A 72 -8.14 -35.88 -24.22
N THR A 73 -8.81 -34.71 -24.19
CA THR A 73 -8.50 -33.65 -23.21
C THR A 73 -8.85 -34.06 -21.79
N VAL A 74 -10.01 -34.68 -21.56
CA VAL A 74 -10.39 -35.20 -20.23
C VAL A 74 -9.48 -36.35 -19.80
N GLY A 75 -9.07 -37.22 -20.73
CA GLY A 75 -8.06 -38.25 -20.46
C GLY A 75 -6.73 -37.65 -20.01
N TRP A 76 -6.24 -36.60 -20.69
CA TRP A 76 -5.03 -35.89 -20.27
C TRP A 76 -5.19 -35.20 -18.90
N LEU A 77 -6.32 -34.55 -18.63
CA LEU A 77 -6.60 -33.87 -17.36
C LEU A 77 -6.75 -34.85 -16.17
N ARG A 78 -7.16 -36.10 -16.41
CA ARG A 78 -7.19 -37.17 -15.38
C ARG A 78 -5.80 -37.64 -14.96
N GLY A 79 -4.77 -37.39 -15.75
CA GLY A 79 -3.41 -37.84 -15.46
C GLY A 79 -3.10 -39.25 -15.97
N PRO A 80 -1.85 -39.71 -15.79
CA PRO A 80 -1.44 -41.06 -16.15
C PRO A 80 -1.97 -42.10 -15.16
N GLU A 81 -2.34 -43.28 -15.66
CA GLU A 81 -2.62 -44.47 -14.86
C GLU A 81 -1.43 -45.46 -15.00
N PRO A 82 -0.79 -45.92 -13.91
CA PRO A 82 -0.98 -45.49 -12.52
C PRO A 82 -0.41 -44.06 -12.25
N PRO A 83 -0.97 -43.34 -11.26
CA PRO A 83 -0.51 -42.00 -10.89
C PRO A 83 0.93 -42.03 -10.35
N ARG A 84 1.68 -40.96 -10.61
CA ARG A 84 3.11 -40.85 -10.25
C ARG A 84 3.29 -39.83 -9.11
N PRO A 85 3.24 -40.24 -7.83
CA PRO A 85 3.35 -39.32 -6.70
C PRO A 85 4.77 -38.74 -6.60
N TRP A 86 4.86 -37.44 -6.33
CA TRP A 86 6.15 -36.78 -6.15
C TRP A 86 6.74 -37.10 -4.77
N ARG A 87 8.05 -37.35 -4.72
CA ARG A 87 8.82 -37.44 -3.47
C ARG A 87 10.20 -36.83 -3.65
N ILE A 88 10.61 -35.98 -2.70
CA ILE A 88 11.94 -35.37 -2.72
C ILE A 88 12.99 -36.42 -2.36
N ARG A 89 13.88 -36.73 -3.29
CA ARG A 89 15.13 -37.46 -3.02
C ARG A 89 16.15 -36.48 -2.44
N PRO A 90 16.62 -36.66 -1.18
CA PRO A 90 17.49 -35.68 -0.54
C PRO A 90 18.83 -35.51 -1.26
N LEU A 91 19.27 -34.27 -1.46
CA LEU A 91 20.63 -33.94 -1.89
C LEU A 91 21.60 -34.24 -0.76
N LEU A 92 22.69 -34.98 -1.05
CA LEU A 92 23.66 -35.46 -0.05
C LEU A 92 22.98 -36.16 1.16
N PRO A 93 22.37 -37.36 0.97
CA PRO A 93 21.57 -38.04 2.00
C PRO A 93 22.27 -38.29 3.34
N ARG A 94 23.61 -38.32 3.38
CA ARG A 94 24.40 -38.43 4.61
C ARG A 94 24.24 -37.19 5.50
N VAL A 95 24.38 -35.99 4.92
CA VAL A 95 24.25 -34.70 5.63
C VAL A 95 22.81 -34.49 6.10
N GLN A 96 21.84 -34.69 5.20
CA GLN A 96 20.42 -34.48 5.45
C GLN A 96 19.85 -35.31 6.62
N ARG A 97 20.43 -36.49 6.85
CA ARG A 97 20.01 -37.43 7.91
C ARG A 97 20.87 -37.34 9.17
N LEU A 98 21.98 -36.59 9.15
CA LEU A 98 22.90 -36.48 10.29
C LEU A 98 22.21 -35.93 11.56
N PRO A 99 21.42 -34.83 11.51
CA PRO A 99 20.73 -34.31 12.70
C PRO A 99 19.78 -35.34 13.32
N LEU A 100 18.98 -36.02 12.49
CA LEU A 100 18.04 -37.04 12.95
C LEU A 100 18.74 -38.24 13.59
N ARG A 101 19.86 -38.71 13.00
CA ARG A 101 20.67 -39.79 13.58
C ARG A 101 21.26 -39.42 14.93
N LEU A 102 21.63 -38.15 15.13
CA LEU A 102 22.11 -37.66 16.42
C LEU A 102 21.00 -37.71 17.48
N VAL A 103 19.78 -37.26 17.15
CA VAL A 103 18.61 -37.36 18.05
C VAL A 103 18.24 -38.81 18.32
N ASP A 104 18.23 -39.67 17.30
CA ASP A 104 17.92 -41.09 17.47
C ASP A 104 18.97 -41.83 18.33
N LYS A 105 20.24 -41.37 18.34
CA LYS A 105 21.32 -41.89 19.22
C LYS A 105 21.26 -41.32 20.64
N LEU A 106 21.05 -40.02 20.82
CA LEU A 106 21.08 -39.35 22.13
C LEU A 106 19.76 -39.46 22.90
N LEU A 107 18.63 -39.46 22.18
CA LEU A 107 17.28 -39.42 22.76
C LEU A 107 16.42 -40.58 22.19
N PRO A 108 16.76 -41.85 22.47
CA PRO A 108 16.06 -42.99 21.89
C PRO A 108 14.59 -43.09 22.31
N ARG A 109 14.23 -42.68 23.54
CA ARG A 109 12.86 -42.84 24.06
C ARG A 109 11.99 -41.60 23.79
N ARG A 110 10.68 -41.80 23.54
CA ARG A 110 9.74 -40.71 23.21
C ARG A 110 9.62 -39.64 24.31
N TRP A 111 9.57 -40.05 25.58
CA TRP A 111 9.47 -39.12 26.72
C TRP A 111 10.72 -38.25 26.87
N GLN A 112 11.93 -38.77 26.62
CA GLN A 112 13.17 -37.97 26.59
C GLN A 112 13.09 -36.87 25.53
N ARG A 113 12.58 -37.18 24.33
CA ARG A 113 12.35 -36.17 23.27
C ARG A 113 11.32 -35.13 23.69
N ALA A 114 10.24 -35.54 24.38
CA ALA A 114 9.22 -34.62 24.87
C ALA A 114 9.76 -33.67 25.95
N ILE A 115 10.58 -34.17 26.89
CA ILE A 115 11.24 -33.34 27.91
C ILE A 115 12.22 -32.35 27.27
N VAL A 116 13.09 -32.81 26.37
CA VAL A 116 14.03 -31.91 25.68
C VAL A 116 13.29 -30.86 24.84
N LEU A 117 12.19 -31.22 24.20
CA LEU A 117 11.35 -30.29 23.45
C LEU A 117 10.65 -29.26 24.35
N LEU A 118 10.16 -29.68 25.52
CA LEU A 118 9.57 -28.79 26.52
C LEU A 118 10.60 -27.79 27.06
N VAL A 119 11.79 -28.28 27.45
CA VAL A 119 12.91 -27.43 27.88
C VAL A 119 13.31 -26.46 26.78
N PHE A 120 13.39 -26.91 25.52
CA PHE A 120 13.68 -26.06 24.37
C PHE A 120 12.65 -24.92 24.20
N TYR A 121 11.36 -25.20 24.37
CA TYR A 121 10.33 -24.15 24.34
C TYR A 121 10.42 -23.20 25.53
N VAL A 122 10.68 -23.71 26.75
CA VAL A 122 10.88 -22.85 27.93
C VAL A 122 12.10 -21.94 27.73
N CYS A 123 13.22 -22.47 27.24
CA CYS A 123 14.40 -21.67 26.89
C CYS A 123 14.08 -20.59 25.84
N TRP A 124 13.27 -20.92 24.82
CA TRP A 124 12.84 -19.93 23.82
C TRP A 124 11.94 -18.85 24.43
N ILE A 125 10.91 -19.24 25.18
CA ILE A 125 9.96 -18.29 25.82
C ILE A 125 10.70 -17.38 26.80
N VAL A 126 11.62 -17.93 27.61
CA VAL A 126 12.43 -17.14 28.55
C VAL A 126 13.42 -16.23 27.81
N THR A 127 14.08 -16.67 26.74
CA THR A 127 15.01 -15.80 26.00
C THR A 127 14.29 -14.73 25.19
N PHE A 128 13.22 -15.06 24.49
CA PHE A 128 12.36 -14.10 23.78
C PHE A 128 11.74 -13.11 24.78
N GLY A 129 11.16 -13.61 25.88
CA GLY A 129 10.56 -12.80 26.94
C GLY A 129 11.57 -11.89 27.65
N ALA A 130 12.78 -12.35 27.93
CA ALA A 130 13.83 -11.53 28.55
C ALA A 130 14.35 -10.44 27.61
N VAL A 131 14.49 -10.72 26.31
CA VAL A 131 14.88 -9.69 25.33
C VAL A 131 13.72 -8.71 25.09
N MET A 132 12.47 -9.17 25.02
CA MET A 132 11.28 -8.30 24.99
C MET A 132 11.19 -7.41 26.24
N HIS A 133 11.38 -7.97 27.42
CA HIS A 133 11.37 -7.21 28.67
C HIS A 133 12.52 -6.20 28.71
N LYS A 134 13.76 -6.59 28.36
CA LYS A 134 14.88 -5.63 28.21
C LYS A 134 14.61 -4.55 27.15
N SER A 135 13.83 -4.88 26.12
CA SER A 135 13.38 -3.94 25.10
C SER A 135 12.39 -2.93 25.69
N SER A 136 11.47 -3.34 26.56
CA SER A 136 10.37 -2.51 27.08
C SER A 136 10.58 -1.90 28.49
N ALA A 137 11.46 -2.45 29.30
CA ALA A 137 11.70 -2.08 30.70
C ALA A 137 12.57 -0.83 30.81
N VAL A 138 12.02 0.29 30.35
CA VAL A 138 12.52 1.64 30.60
C VAL A 138 11.43 2.33 31.40
N ASP A 139 11.39 2.04 32.70
CA ASP A 139 10.23 2.36 33.55
C ASP A 139 10.11 3.86 33.87
N ASN A 140 11.16 4.65 33.60
CA ASN A 140 11.11 6.10 33.73
C ASN A 140 12.12 6.78 32.79
N VAL A 141 11.63 7.53 31.80
CA VAL A 141 12.42 8.50 31.04
C VAL A 141 12.17 9.88 31.67
N ASP A 142 13.20 10.46 32.26
CA ASP A 142 13.23 11.84 32.79
C ASP A 142 12.06 12.26 33.70
N GLY A 143 11.49 11.31 34.45
CA GLY A 143 10.38 11.56 35.39
C GLY A 143 8.98 11.41 34.77
N GLN A 144 8.87 11.21 33.46
CA GLN A 144 7.62 11.12 32.70
C GLN A 144 6.97 9.72 32.71
N GLY A 145 7.58 8.75 33.39
CA GLY A 145 7.10 7.36 33.45
C GLY A 145 7.56 6.49 32.27
N SER A 146 6.85 5.39 32.03
CA SER A 146 7.20 4.42 30.99
C SER A 146 6.81 4.90 29.58
N PRO A 147 7.65 4.69 28.55
CA PRO A 147 7.43 5.28 27.24
C PRO A 147 6.37 4.53 26.42
N PHE A 148 5.45 5.29 25.83
CA PHE A 148 4.43 4.76 24.93
C PHE A 148 5.03 4.35 23.58
N LEU A 149 4.64 3.19 23.03
CA LEU A 149 5.05 2.80 21.69
C LEU A 149 4.28 3.61 20.65
N VAL A 150 4.99 4.42 19.89
CA VAL A 150 4.45 5.24 18.78
C VAL A 150 4.84 4.60 17.46
N GLY A 151 3.86 4.33 16.59
CA GLY A 151 4.12 3.83 15.24
C GLY A 151 4.79 4.89 14.35
N CYS A 152 5.52 4.49 13.31
CA CYS A 152 6.26 5.43 12.46
C CYS A 152 5.41 6.52 11.79
N GLY A 153 4.11 6.26 11.56
CA GLY A 153 3.14 7.23 11.04
C GLY A 153 2.28 7.92 12.12
N GLY A 154 2.66 7.84 13.40
CA GLY A 154 1.98 8.49 14.51
C GLY A 154 2.22 10.00 14.54
N SER A 155 1.15 10.77 14.72
CA SER A 155 1.13 12.24 14.80
C SER A 155 0.06 12.68 15.80
N PHE A 156 0.22 13.88 16.37
CA PHE A 156 -0.73 14.46 17.31
C PHE A 156 -1.95 15.09 16.61
N TRP A 157 -1.79 15.49 15.36
CA TRP A 157 -2.84 16.11 14.57
C TRP A 157 -3.45 15.12 13.58
N SER A 158 -4.75 14.89 13.72
CA SER A 158 -5.57 14.18 12.74
C SER A 158 -5.72 14.97 11.43
N GLN A 159 -6.00 14.26 10.34
CA GLN A 159 -6.03 14.83 8.99
C GLN A 159 -7.30 15.63 8.71
N ASN A 160 -7.24 16.57 7.77
CA ASN A 160 -8.38 17.37 7.32
C ASN A 160 -9.10 18.02 8.51
N ASN A 161 -10.38 17.69 8.74
CA ASN A 161 -11.15 18.16 9.90
C ASN A 161 -11.25 17.12 11.03
N GLY A 162 -10.39 16.10 11.06
CA GLY A 162 -10.38 15.05 12.08
C GLY A 162 -9.95 15.51 13.48
N CYS A 163 -9.52 16.77 13.63
CA CYS A 163 -9.33 17.44 14.93
C CYS A 163 -10.51 18.36 15.32
N GLY A 164 -11.57 18.42 14.51
CA GLY A 164 -12.72 19.29 14.72
C GLY A 164 -12.40 20.79 14.55
N LEU A 165 -13.39 21.62 14.90
CA LEU A 165 -13.27 23.07 14.85
C LEU A 165 -12.17 23.55 15.81
N ASP A 166 -11.31 24.43 15.30
CA ASP A 166 -10.11 24.97 15.96
C ASP A 166 -9.13 23.91 16.49
N GLY A 167 -9.29 22.66 16.07
CA GLY A 167 -8.48 21.53 16.52
C GLY A 167 -8.86 20.95 17.89
N ILE A 168 -10.05 21.27 18.43
CA ILE A 168 -10.47 20.93 19.79
C ILE A 168 -10.35 19.43 20.14
N ASP A 169 -10.56 18.54 19.17
CA ASP A 169 -10.49 17.08 19.38
C ASP A 169 -9.05 16.54 19.40
N CYS A 170 -8.05 17.37 19.06
CA CYS A 170 -6.62 17.07 19.12
C CYS A 170 -5.89 17.83 20.25
N GLN A 171 -6.63 18.27 21.27
CA GLN A 171 -6.07 18.78 22.52
C GLN A 171 -5.41 17.67 23.37
N PRO A 172 -4.48 18.00 24.28
CA PRO A 172 -3.97 19.34 24.62
C PRO A 172 -2.99 19.91 23.57
N PHE A 173 -2.81 21.23 23.55
CA PHE A 173 -1.83 21.89 22.67
C PHE A 173 -0.55 22.36 23.38
N VAL A 174 -0.60 22.49 24.71
CA VAL A 174 0.49 23.01 25.56
C VAL A 174 0.60 22.20 26.85
N ASN A 175 1.75 22.27 27.52
CA ASN A 175 1.97 21.73 28.86
C ASN A 175 1.67 20.22 28.98
N SER A 176 1.82 19.49 27.89
CA SER A 176 1.73 18.04 27.84
C SER A 176 3.03 17.49 27.32
N SER A 177 3.72 16.75 28.18
CA SER A 177 4.96 16.03 27.93
C SER A 177 4.73 14.55 28.18
N PHE A 178 5.32 13.68 27.36
CA PHE A 178 5.35 12.25 27.68
C PHE A 178 6.58 11.58 27.07
N ALA A 179 6.98 10.48 27.69
CA ALA A 179 8.00 9.60 27.16
C ALA A 179 7.43 8.80 25.98
N PHE A 180 8.08 8.86 24.82
CA PHE A 180 7.72 8.08 23.64
C PHE A 180 8.81 7.06 23.32
N ARG A 181 8.41 6.00 22.62
CA ARG A 181 9.30 5.00 22.06
C ARG A 181 9.00 4.82 20.58
N CYS A 182 10.04 4.94 19.77
CA CYS A 182 9.97 4.80 18.33
C CYS A 182 10.74 3.56 17.84
N PRO A 183 10.17 2.82 16.88
CA PRO A 183 10.81 1.65 16.33
C PRO A 183 11.93 2.03 15.34
N ALA A 184 12.79 1.05 15.03
CA ALA A 184 13.78 1.20 13.97
C ALA A 184 13.12 1.28 12.57
N SER A 185 13.86 1.87 11.62
CA SER A 185 13.48 2.07 10.21
C SER A 185 12.32 3.04 9.93
N CYS A 186 11.97 3.96 10.84
CA CYS A 186 10.89 4.92 10.56
C CYS A 186 11.17 5.92 9.43
N SER A 187 12.42 6.11 8.97
CA SER A 187 12.68 7.01 7.85
C SER A 187 12.06 6.54 6.52
N SER A 188 11.69 5.27 6.38
CA SER A 188 10.98 4.75 5.19
C SER A 188 9.47 4.93 5.26
N GLN A 189 8.91 5.41 6.38
CA GLN A 189 7.48 5.69 6.47
C GLN A 189 7.12 6.91 5.63
N GLN A 190 6.37 6.67 4.56
CA GLN A 190 5.91 7.70 3.64
C GLN A 190 4.39 7.91 3.72
N VAL A 191 3.96 9.07 3.22
CA VAL A 191 2.57 9.41 2.94
C VAL A 191 2.16 8.77 1.60
N LEU A 192 1.19 7.83 1.63
CA LEU A 192 0.76 7.05 0.47
C LEU A 192 -0.46 7.61 -0.29
N ASN A 193 -1.00 8.73 0.18
CA ASN A 193 -2.16 9.44 -0.38
C ASN A 193 -1.85 10.94 -0.36
N PRO A 194 -2.25 11.75 -1.36
CA PRO A 194 -1.96 13.18 -1.38
C PRO A 194 -2.36 13.86 -0.07
N ARG A 195 -1.37 14.39 0.66
CA ARG A 195 -1.60 15.27 1.81
C ARG A 195 -1.07 16.65 1.50
N PHE A 196 -1.58 17.63 2.23
CA PHE A 196 -1.18 19.00 2.03
C PHE A 196 -0.64 19.64 3.29
N VAL A 197 0.36 20.49 3.10
CA VAL A 197 0.95 21.36 4.12
C VAL A 197 0.97 22.77 3.52
N GLY A 198 -0.01 23.59 3.91
CA GLY A 198 -0.28 24.89 3.30
C GLY A 198 -0.54 24.74 1.79
N PRO A 199 0.29 25.31 0.91
CA PRO A 199 0.14 25.21 -0.54
C PRO A 199 0.77 23.93 -1.13
N THR A 200 1.64 23.25 -0.39
CA THR A 200 2.45 22.13 -0.88
C THR A 200 1.68 20.82 -0.82
N GLU A 201 1.75 20.02 -1.88
CA GLU A 201 1.24 18.64 -1.95
C GLU A 201 2.39 17.66 -1.65
N ILE A 202 2.16 16.70 -0.76
CA ILE A 202 3.10 15.70 -0.27
C ILE A 202 2.54 14.32 -0.58
N ILE A 203 3.30 13.53 -1.34
CA ILE A 203 3.01 12.13 -1.63
C ILE A 203 4.32 11.39 -1.85
N TYR A 204 4.42 10.13 -1.40
CA TYR A 204 5.65 9.32 -1.43
C TYR A 204 6.85 9.93 -0.68
N GLU A 205 6.59 10.87 0.23
CA GLU A 205 7.58 11.50 1.12
C GLU A 205 7.18 11.33 2.60
N THR A 206 8.15 11.48 3.49
CA THR A 206 7.96 11.38 4.94
C THR A 206 7.43 12.70 5.50
N LEU A 207 6.27 12.67 6.20
CA LEU A 207 5.66 13.88 6.74
C LEU A 207 6.41 14.40 7.97
N VAL A 208 7.30 15.36 7.77
CA VAL A 208 7.94 16.16 8.83
C VAL A 208 7.84 17.62 8.43
N VAL A 209 7.18 18.44 9.25
CA VAL A 209 7.07 19.89 9.07
C VAL A 209 7.81 20.53 10.24
N SER A 210 8.95 21.19 9.97
CA SER A 210 9.85 21.66 11.03
C SER A 210 10.31 23.10 10.80
N GLY A 211 10.66 23.79 11.88
CA GLY A 211 11.42 25.04 11.84
C GLY A 211 12.56 25.04 12.86
N PRO A 212 13.78 25.47 12.51
CA PRO A 212 14.76 25.93 13.48
C PRO A 212 14.19 27.03 14.37
N THR A 213 14.47 26.94 15.67
CA THR A 213 14.33 28.05 16.61
C THR A 213 15.43 29.09 16.37
N SER A 214 15.26 30.30 16.90
CA SER A 214 16.29 31.37 16.86
C SER A 214 17.67 30.94 17.40
N ASN A 215 17.70 29.89 18.22
CA ASN A 215 18.90 29.39 18.88
C ASN A 215 19.63 28.31 18.05
N ALA A 216 19.02 27.80 16.98
CA ALA A 216 19.60 26.75 16.13
C ALA A 216 20.68 27.27 15.15
N ASN A 217 20.88 28.59 15.08
CA ASN A 217 21.89 29.21 14.22
C ASN A 217 23.34 29.01 14.70
N ASP A 218 23.54 28.51 15.92
CA ASP A 218 24.88 28.35 16.54
C ASP A 218 25.59 27.04 16.13
N GLY A 219 24.97 26.24 15.25
CA GLY A 219 25.56 24.99 14.74
C GLY A 219 25.72 23.89 15.80
N SER A 220 25.16 24.05 17.00
CA SER A 220 25.15 23.00 18.01
C SER A 220 24.25 21.85 17.58
N ASP A 221 24.64 20.62 17.89
CA ASP A 221 23.90 19.41 17.50
C ASP A 221 22.59 19.19 18.31
N ASP A 222 22.22 20.13 19.18
CA ASP A 222 21.18 19.99 20.19
C ASP A 222 19.77 19.81 19.60
N ALA A 223 19.08 18.75 20.04
CA ALA A 223 17.72 18.43 19.62
C ALA A 223 16.68 19.53 19.97
N SER A 224 16.95 20.32 21.01
CA SER A 224 16.13 21.46 21.44
C SER A 224 16.06 22.60 20.42
N GLY A 225 16.96 22.63 19.44
CA GLY A 225 17.00 23.64 18.39
C GLY A 225 15.82 23.59 17.42
N PHE A 226 15.06 22.49 17.34
CA PHE A 226 14.02 22.28 16.33
C PHE A 226 12.60 22.23 16.92
N VAL A 227 11.66 22.89 16.23
CA VAL A 227 10.22 22.82 16.48
C VAL A 227 9.55 22.10 15.32
N TYR A 228 8.57 21.26 15.63
CA TYR A 228 7.80 20.46 14.67
C TYR A 228 6.31 20.76 14.79
N ARG A 229 5.61 20.77 13.66
CA ARG A 229 4.14 20.92 13.62
C ARG A 229 3.47 19.61 14.02
N ALA A 230 2.35 19.65 14.75
CA ALA A 230 1.73 18.47 15.38
C ALA A 230 1.26 17.35 14.42
N ASP A 231 1.11 17.63 13.12
CA ASP A 231 0.83 16.66 12.06
C ASP A 231 2.06 15.87 11.58
N SER A 232 3.26 16.29 11.98
CA SER A 232 4.52 15.59 11.69
C SER A 232 4.53 14.19 12.32
N PHE A 233 5.10 13.22 11.60
CA PHE A 233 5.36 11.89 12.13
C PHE A 233 6.40 11.96 13.25
N ILE A 234 5.98 11.67 14.49
CA ILE A 234 6.77 11.87 15.73
C ILE A 234 8.14 11.17 15.64
N CYS A 235 8.15 9.92 15.18
CA CYS A 235 9.39 9.14 15.06
C CYS A 235 10.35 9.67 13.98
N SER A 236 9.82 10.13 12.85
CA SER A 236 10.62 10.71 11.78
C SER A 236 11.15 12.10 12.17
N ALA A 237 10.35 12.89 12.90
CA ALA A 237 10.77 14.14 13.53
C ALA A 237 11.88 13.91 14.56
N ALA A 238 11.80 12.84 15.38
CA ALA A 238 12.84 12.49 16.36
C ALA A 238 14.17 12.07 15.69
N ILE A 239 14.12 11.38 14.54
CA ILE A 239 15.30 11.07 13.71
C ILE A 239 15.88 12.37 13.11
N HIS A 240 15.02 13.24 12.56
CA HIS A 240 15.41 14.53 12.00
C HIS A 240 16.06 15.45 13.07
N ALA A 241 15.55 15.44 14.31
CA ALA A 241 16.09 16.18 15.44
C ALA A 241 17.41 15.61 15.99
N GLY A 242 17.79 14.37 15.63
CA GLY A 242 18.97 13.68 16.19
C GLY A 242 18.74 13.02 17.55
N VAL A 243 17.50 12.98 18.06
CA VAL A 243 17.15 12.37 19.36
C VAL A 243 17.29 10.84 19.32
N ILE A 244 16.90 10.24 18.19
CA ILE A 244 16.95 8.80 17.98
C ILE A 244 17.61 8.47 16.63
N THR A 245 18.02 7.22 16.45
CA THR A 245 18.66 6.77 15.19
C THR A 245 17.72 5.90 14.38
N ASN A 246 17.73 6.04 13.05
CA ASN A 246 16.93 5.19 12.19
C ASN A 246 17.30 3.70 12.29
N SER A 247 18.57 3.38 12.58
CA SER A 247 19.07 2.00 12.63
C SER A 247 18.68 1.23 13.91
N HIS A 248 18.50 1.91 15.04
CA HIS A 248 18.21 1.29 16.33
C HIS A 248 16.90 1.77 16.98
N GLY A 249 16.16 2.67 16.33
CA GLY A 249 15.06 3.40 16.97
C GLY A 249 15.55 4.20 18.17
N GLY A 250 14.68 4.35 19.16
CA GLY A 250 15.03 4.93 20.47
C GLY A 250 13.82 5.29 21.31
N CYS A 251 14.07 5.90 22.46
CA CYS A 251 13.06 6.62 23.23
C CYS A 251 13.49 8.09 23.35
N GLY A 252 12.57 8.95 23.75
CA GLY A 252 12.85 10.33 24.14
C GLY A 252 11.63 10.93 24.84
N VAL A 253 11.73 12.19 25.26
CA VAL A 253 10.58 12.98 25.73
C VAL A 253 10.17 13.96 24.65
N VAL A 254 8.87 14.00 24.35
CA VAL A 254 8.25 14.96 23.44
C VAL A 254 7.30 15.86 24.23
N SER A 255 7.39 17.16 23.98
CA SER A 255 6.66 18.17 24.76
C SER A 255 5.90 19.11 23.82
N LEU A 256 4.60 19.29 24.08
CA LEU A 256 3.73 20.16 23.31
C LEU A 256 3.89 21.62 23.77
N ILE A 257 4.24 22.50 22.83
CA ILE A 257 4.64 23.90 23.05
C ILE A 257 3.68 24.92 22.43
N GLY A 258 2.49 24.48 22.00
CA GLY A 258 1.40 25.33 21.53
C GLY A 258 1.62 25.96 20.16
N GLN A 259 0.98 27.12 19.96
CA GLN A 259 0.99 27.82 18.69
C GLN A 259 2.40 28.32 18.36
N LYS A 260 2.85 27.99 17.14
CA LYS A 260 4.07 28.52 16.53
C LYS A 260 3.81 28.92 15.09
N SER A 261 4.72 29.72 14.55
CA SER A 261 4.66 30.27 13.21
C SER A 261 5.99 30.09 12.49
N ASN A 262 5.93 30.03 11.15
CA ASN A 262 7.08 29.90 10.25
C ASN A 262 8.00 28.69 10.52
N TYR A 263 7.77 27.63 9.74
CA TYR A 263 8.53 26.39 9.78
C TYR A 263 9.36 26.27 8.50
N PRO A 264 10.60 26.80 8.43
CA PRO A 264 11.39 26.72 7.19
C PRO A 264 11.94 25.30 6.94
N SER A 265 11.88 24.88 5.68
CA SER A 265 12.37 23.56 5.22
C SER A 265 13.87 23.40 5.50
N VAL A 266 14.23 22.34 6.21
CA VAL A 266 15.61 21.94 6.53
C VAL A 266 15.78 20.46 6.18
N THR A 267 17.00 20.03 5.85
CA THR A 267 17.32 18.60 5.67
C THR A 267 18.35 18.18 6.70
N ARG A 268 17.99 17.28 7.61
CA ARG A 268 18.87 16.71 8.65
C ARG A 268 18.63 15.21 8.79
N SER A 269 19.68 14.45 9.13
CA SER A 269 19.64 12.99 9.31
C SER A 269 19.07 12.18 8.12
N GLY A 270 19.18 12.71 6.89
CA GLY A 270 18.64 12.08 5.68
C GLY A 270 17.13 12.27 5.47
N ILE A 271 16.47 13.09 6.29
CA ILE A 271 15.06 13.47 6.14
C ILE A 271 15.01 14.95 5.75
N ARG A 272 14.20 15.30 4.74
CA ARG A 272 13.87 16.69 4.38
C ARG A 272 12.54 17.04 5.04
N SER A 273 12.49 18.14 5.79
CA SER A 273 11.24 18.68 6.28
C SER A 273 10.56 19.57 5.24
N VAL A 274 9.23 19.57 5.24
CA VAL A 274 8.42 20.44 4.38
C VAL A 274 8.25 21.80 5.06
N GLY A 275 8.42 22.86 4.27
CA GLY A 275 8.29 24.22 4.76
C GLY A 275 6.82 24.65 4.89
N PHE A 276 6.49 25.33 5.98
CA PHE A 276 5.17 25.91 6.22
C PHE A 276 5.30 27.35 6.76
N ASN A 277 5.16 28.34 5.89
CA ASN A 277 5.29 29.75 6.27
C ASN A 277 3.95 30.36 6.74
N SER A 278 3.37 29.80 7.80
CA SER A 278 2.21 30.41 8.47
C SER A 278 2.09 29.92 9.92
N THR A 279 0.96 30.22 10.57
CA THR A 279 0.68 29.87 11.97
C THR A 279 -0.03 28.53 12.10
N PHE A 280 0.28 27.79 13.17
CA PHE A 280 -0.37 26.51 13.45
C PHE A 280 -0.53 26.32 14.96
N PRO A 281 -1.70 25.87 15.47
CA PRO A 281 -2.07 25.97 16.89
C PRO A 281 -1.35 24.99 17.83
N SER A 282 -0.82 23.88 17.30
CA SER A 282 -0.13 22.86 18.10
C SER A 282 1.20 22.45 17.48
N SER A 283 2.27 22.57 18.27
CA SER A 283 3.64 22.27 17.87
C SER A 283 4.31 21.49 19.00
N PHE A 284 5.37 20.76 18.68
CA PHE A 284 6.17 20.03 19.66
C PHE A 284 7.67 20.21 19.43
N ASN A 285 8.44 19.99 20.50
CA ASN A 285 9.88 19.83 20.46
C ASN A 285 10.29 18.59 21.27
N PHE A 286 11.60 18.32 21.31
CA PHE A 286 12.18 17.22 22.07
C PHE A 286 13.11 17.74 23.14
N GLU A 287 13.11 17.09 24.30
CA GLU A 287 13.91 17.53 25.45
C GLU A 287 15.35 16.98 25.36
N PRO A 288 16.38 17.83 25.52
CA PRO A 288 17.78 17.43 25.40
C PRO A 288 18.20 16.56 26.59
N GLY A 289 19.03 15.56 26.34
CA GLY A 289 19.48 14.61 27.36
C GLY A 289 18.63 13.34 27.51
N SER A 290 17.45 13.27 26.88
CA SER A 290 16.51 12.13 26.93
C SER A 290 16.99 10.83 26.25
N GLY A 291 18.29 10.75 25.91
CA GLY A 291 19.00 9.61 25.33
C GLY A 291 19.23 8.43 26.30
N VAL A 292 18.21 8.08 27.09
CA VAL A 292 18.17 6.85 27.88
C VAL A 292 18.44 5.65 26.96
N ALA A 293 19.10 4.61 27.47
CA ALA A 293 19.57 3.44 26.71
C ALA A 293 18.46 2.52 26.14
N CYS A 294 17.27 3.06 25.87
CA CYS A 294 16.21 2.48 25.07
C CYS A 294 16.69 2.25 23.64
N ARG A 295 16.69 0.98 23.21
CA ARG A 295 16.93 0.58 21.83
C ARG A 295 15.82 -0.34 21.37
N ASP A 296 15.51 -0.30 20.09
CA ASP A 296 14.68 -1.30 19.45
C ASP A 296 15.48 -2.61 19.27
N LEU A 297 15.03 -3.68 19.94
CA LEU A 297 15.66 -4.99 19.89
C LEU A 297 14.96 -5.97 18.92
N ARG A 298 14.09 -5.49 18.00
CA ARG A 298 13.33 -6.35 17.07
C ARG A 298 14.20 -7.29 16.24
N TRP A 299 15.37 -6.83 15.82
CA TRP A 299 16.29 -7.59 14.96
C TRP A 299 17.05 -8.66 15.77
N GLN A 300 17.40 -8.36 17.01
CA GLN A 300 17.98 -9.30 17.96
C GLN A 300 16.95 -10.39 18.35
N LEU A 301 15.69 -10.02 18.56
CA LEU A 301 14.57 -10.94 18.73
C LEU A 301 14.38 -11.83 17.49
N LEU A 302 14.48 -11.26 16.30
CA LEU A 302 14.40 -12.02 15.05
C LEU A 302 15.53 -13.05 14.96
N VAL A 303 16.78 -12.68 15.29
CA VAL A 303 17.91 -13.62 15.32
C VAL A 303 17.64 -14.77 16.28
N VAL A 304 17.13 -14.51 17.49
CA VAL A 304 16.72 -15.55 18.44
C VAL A 304 15.66 -16.46 17.81
N SER A 305 14.57 -15.90 17.27
CA SER A 305 13.48 -16.66 16.66
C SER A 305 13.93 -17.50 15.45
N ILE A 306 14.81 -16.98 14.59
CA ILE A 306 15.40 -17.69 13.45
C ILE A 306 16.30 -18.83 13.93
N VAL A 307 17.18 -18.61 14.91
CA VAL A 307 18.08 -19.65 15.43
C VAL A 307 17.27 -20.79 16.04
N TYR A 308 16.30 -20.51 16.90
CA TYR A 308 15.47 -21.54 17.53
C TYR A 308 14.62 -22.30 16.50
N THR A 309 13.93 -21.62 15.57
CA THR A 309 13.15 -22.30 14.52
C THR A 309 14.04 -23.12 13.58
N THR A 310 15.26 -22.67 13.29
CA THR A 310 16.26 -23.39 12.47
C THR A 310 16.75 -24.66 13.16
N VAL A 311 17.14 -24.57 14.44
CA VAL A 311 17.55 -25.74 15.25
C VAL A 311 16.39 -26.73 15.34
N LEU A 312 15.19 -26.28 15.68
CA LEU A 312 14.01 -27.13 15.74
C LEU A 312 13.74 -27.80 14.38
N SER A 313 13.86 -27.05 13.28
CA SER A 313 13.68 -27.56 11.93
C SER A 313 14.65 -28.69 11.60
N LEU A 314 15.95 -28.51 11.88
CA LEU A 314 16.97 -29.51 11.55
C LEU A 314 16.81 -30.82 12.36
N PHE A 315 16.46 -30.72 13.65
CA PHE A 315 16.42 -31.88 14.55
C PHE A 315 15.03 -32.54 14.68
N THR A 316 13.96 -31.94 14.14
CA THR A 316 12.59 -32.47 14.26
C THR A 316 12.16 -33.34 13.08
N LYS A 317 11.90 -34.63 13.35
CA LYS A 317 11.31 -35.61 12.41
C LYS A 317 9.79 -35.49 12.25
N SER A 318 9.08 -34.98 13.27
CA SER A 318 7.61 -34.94 13.27
C SER A 318 7.07 -33.74 12.48
N PRO A 319 6.22 -33.94 11.45
CA PRO A 319 5.66 -32.84 10.68
C PRO A 319 4.80 -31.87 11.52
N SER A 320 4.08 -32.37 12.53
CA SER A 320 3.25 -31.52 13.40
C SER A 320 4.10 -30.63 14.29
N VAL A 321 5.04 -31.21 15.04
CA VAL A 321 5.96 -30.47 15.92
C VAL A 321 6.74 -29.41 15.14
N PHE A 322 7.19 -29.74 13.93
CA PHE A 322 7.81 -28.74 13.06
C PHE A 322 6.83 -27.63 12.67
N PHE A 323 5.65 -27.97 12.16
CA PHE A 323 4.71 -26.98 11.63
C PHE A 323 4.18 -26.03 12.70
N TYR A 324 3.59 -26.52 13.80
CA TYR A 324 2.94 -25.65 14.78
C TYR A 324 3.94 -24.76 15.52
N SER A 325 5.14 -25.27 15.82
CA SER A 325 6.14 -24.51 16.56
C SER A 325 6.85 -23.47 15.70
N VAL A 326 7.04 -23.76 14.40
CA VAL A 326 7.45 -22.72 13.45
C VAL A 326 6.32 -21.71 13.25
N PHE A 327 5.07 -22.15 13.11
CA PHE A 327 3.91 -21.25 12.98
C PHE A 327 3.81 -20.27 14.15
N ILE A 328 3.87 -20.77 15.40
CA ILE A 328 3.81 -19.94 16.61
C ILE A 328 5.04 -19.02 16.72
N GLY A 329 6.26 -19.53 16.46
CA GLY A 329 7.48 -18.71 16.50
C GLY A 329 7.50 -17.61 15.43
N CYS A 330 7.10 -17.93 14.20
CA CYS A 330 6.93 -16.98 13.10
C CYS A 330 5.77 -16.01 13.31
N TYR A 331 4.77 -16.35 14.14
CA TYR A 331 3.63 -15.48 14.47
C TYR A 331 3.94 -14.49 15.59
N LEU A 332 4.58 -14.95 16.66
CA LEU A 332 4.89 -14.09 17.81
C LEU A 332 5.92 -12.99 17.47
N GLN A 333 6.77 -13.20 16.46
CA GLN A 333 7.69 -12.17 15.98
C GLN A 333 6.96 -10.94 15.37
N PRO A 334 6.11 -11.05 14.33
CA PRO A 334 5.33 -9.92 13.82
C PRO A 334 4.24 -9.44 14.78
N ALA A 335 3.69 -10.29 15.65
CA ALA A 335 2.62 -9.90 16.58
C ALA A 335 3.11 -9.12 17.82
N LEU A 336 4.36 -9.34 18.27
CA LEU A 336 4.90 -8.73 19.50
C LEU A 336 6.14 -7.87 19.30
N ALA A 337 6.95 -8.11 18.26
CA ALA A 337 8.26 -7.46 18.11
C ALA A 337 8.35 -6.51 16.91
N THR A 338 7.63 -6.76 15.81
CA THR A 338 7.65 -5.88 14.62
C THR A 338 6.32 -5.21 14.27
N SER A 339 5.25 -5.53 14.99
CA SER A 339 4.01 -4.76 15.04
C SER A 339 4.26 -3.35 15.58
N THR A 340 3.75 -2.35 14.87
CA THR A 340 3.84 -0.93 15.25
C THR A 340 2.42 -0.34 15.26
N PRO A 341 1.60 -0.66 16.27
CA PRO A 341 0.30 -0.02 16.45
C PRO A 341 0.45 1.50 16.56
N LYS A 342 -0.60 2.27 16.23
CA LYS A 342 -0.54 3.75 16.25
C LYS A 342 -0.13 4.27 17.62
N TYR A 343 -0.77 3.74 18.67
CA TYR A 343 -0.43 3.90 20.07
C TYR A 343 -0.72 2.56 20.77
N ALA A 344 0.23 2.03 21.55
CA ALA A 344 -0.01 0.89 22.44
C ALA A 344 0.96 0.86 23.61
N ASP A 345 0.48 0.36 24.74
CA ASP A 345 1.34 -0.21 25.77
C ASP A 345 1.66 -1.68 25.42
N ILE A 346 2.57 -2.29 26.18
CA ILE A 346 2.93 -3.70 25.93
C ILE A 346 1.80 -4.68 26.27
N TYR A 347 0.89 -4.32 27.18
CA TYR A 347 -0.20 -5.17 27.63
C TYR A 347 -1.32 -5.31 26.58
N THR A 348 -1.74 -4.21 25.95
CA THR A 348 -2.69 -4.25 24.82
C THR A 348 -2.11 -4.99 23.62
N LEU A 349 -0.80 -4.85 23.36
CA LEU A 349 -0.13 -5.58 22.30
C LEU A 349 -0.15 -7.09 22.54
N VAL A 350 0.19 -7.55 23.75
CA VAL A 350 0.12 -8.97 24.13
C VAL A 350 -1.32 -9.49 24.10
N SER A 351 -2.29 -8.71 24.58
CA SER A 351 -3.71 -9.06 24.57
C SER A 351 -4.22 -9.30 23.13
N THR A 352 -3.97 -8.34 22.24
CA THR A 352 -4.35 -8.44 20.82
C THR A 352 -3.67 -9.62 20.12
N ALA A 353 -2.36 -9.80 20.35
CA ALA A 353 -1.58 -10.89 19.78
C ALA A 353 -2.11 -12.27 20.20
N LEU A 354 -2.49 -12.45 21.46
CA LEU A 354 -3.05 -13.71 21.96
C LEU A 354 -4.50 -13.93 21.53
N GLY A 355 -5.31 -12.88 21.44
CA GLY A 355 -6.69 -12.95 20.92
C GLY A 355 -6.74 -13.46 19.49
N ASN A 356 -5.87 -12.95 18.61
CA ASN A 356 -5.78 -13.38 17.21
C ASN A 356 -5.12 -14.77 17.02
N LEU A 357 -4.34 -15.24 18.00
CA LEU A 357 -3.59 -16.51 17.90
C LEU A 357 -4.52 -17.74 17.87
N LEU A 358 -5.60 -17.77 18.66
CA LEU A 358 -6.46 -18.96 18.74
C LEU A 358 -7.19 -19.27 17.41
N PRO A 359 -7.85 -18.30 16.74
CA PRO A 359 -8.41 -18.54 15.41
C PRO A 359 -7.32 -18.83 14.36
N ALA A 360 -6.15 -18.20 14.45
CA ALA A 360 -5.02 -18.48 13.58
C ALA A 360 -4.54 -19.94 13.70
N LEU A 361 -4.48 -20.49 14.91
CA LEU A 361 -4.14 -21.90 15.17
C LEU A 361 -5.22 -22.87 14.67
N PHE A 362 -6.50 -22.52 14.72
CA PHE A 362 -7.57 -23.31 14.11
C PHE A 362 -7.41 -23.39 12.59
N ILE A 363 -7.12 -22.26 11.93
CA ILE A 363 -6.87 -22.23 10.49
C ILE A 363 -5.57 -23.00 10.15
N ALA A 364 -4.52 -22.86 10.97
CA ALA A 364 -3.29 -23.63 10.84
C ALA A 364 -3.53 -25.14 10.97
N GLN A 365 -4.42 -25.59 11.86
CA GLN A 365 -4.85 -26.99 11.98
C GLN A 365 -5.50 -27.52 10.69
N VAL A 366 -6.34 -26.71 10.04
CA VAL A 366 -6.98 -27.04 8.75
C VAL A 366 -5.93 -27.10 7.63
N MET A 367 -5.07 -26.08 7.51
CA MET A 367 -3.96 -26.02 6.55
C MET A 367 -3.03 -27.23 6.71
N PHE A 368 -2.70 -27.59 7.95
CA PHE A 368 -1.87 -28.75 8.28
C PHE A 368 -2.52 -30.05 7.81
N THR A 369 -3.76 -30.28 8.23
CA THR A 369 -4.44 -31.57 8.02
C THR A 369 -4.71 -31.84 6.54
N LEU A 370 -5.12 -30.82 5.78
CA LEU A 370 -5.52 -30.97 4.38
C LEU A 370 -4.34 -30.90 3.39
N TYR A 371 -3.35 -30.03 3.65
CA TYR A 371 -2.35 -29.65 2.64
C TYR A 371 -0.90 -29.88 3.10
N ILE A 372 -0.47 -29.28 4.20
CA ILE A 372 0.95 -29.25 4.62
C ILE A 372 1.42 -30.62 5.12
N ARG A 373 0.56 -31.41 5.78
CA ARG A 373 0.91 -32.77 6.20
C ARG A 373 1.34 -33.63 5.00
N ARG A 374 0.75 -33.46 3.82
CA ARG A 374 1.12 -34.22 2.61
C ARG A 374 2.51 -33.87 2.09
N THR A 375 2.91 -32.60 2.14
CA THR A 375 4.22 -32.14 1.66
C THR A 375 5.35 -32.53 2.63
N LEU A 376 5.10 -32.50 3.94
CA LEU A 376 6.11 -32.77 4.96
C LEU A 376 6.20 -34.23 5.41
N PHE A 377 5.17 -35.06 5.19
CA PHE A 377 5.18 -36.45 5.64
C PHE A 377 6.29 -37.27 4.95
N GLY A 378 7.07 -38.01 5.76
CA GLY A 378 8.18 -38.83 5.26
C GLY A 378 9.40 -38.06 4.74
N LEU A 379 9.42 -36.72 4.83
CA LEU A 379 10.52 -35.90 4.32
C LEU A 379 11.79 -36.11 5.16
N THR A 380 12.80 -36.76 4.57
CA THR A 380 14.11 -37.00 5.23
C THR A 380 15.19 -35.99 4.87
N ALA A 381 14.83 -34.94 4.12
CA ALA A 381 15.73 -33.86 3.71
C ALA A 381 15.63 -32.67 4.68
N GLN A 382 16.29 -32.74 5.84
CA GLN A 382 16.13 -31.71 6.88
C GLN A 382 16.71 -30.34 6.50
N VAL A 383 17.86 -30.31 5.84
CA VAL A 383 18.48 -29.04 5.38
C VAL A 383 17.66 -28.44 4.24
N GLU A 384 17.18 -29.26 3.30
CA GLU A 384 16.28 -28.77 2.25
C GLU A 384 14.94 -28.27 2.81
N LYS A 385 14.35 -28.94 3.81
CA LYS A 385 13.14 -28.46 4.50
C LYS A 385 13.40 -27.11 5.19
N THR A 386 14.55 -26.96 5.84
CA THR A 386 14.92 -25.73 6.55
C THR A 386 15.12 -24.57 5.56
N ILE A 387 15.91 -24.77 4.50
CA ILE A 387 16.18 -23.71 3.52
C ILE A 387 14.94 -23.41 2.66
N LEU A 388 14.24 -24.43 2.15
CA LEU A 388 13.18 -24.26 1.16
C LEU A 388 11.78 -24.04 1.75
N TRP A 389 11.53 -24.35 3.03
CA TRP A 389 10.23 -24.12 3.66
C TRP A 389 10.30 -23.06 4.76
N LEU A 390 11.22 -23.22 5.72
CA LEU A 390 11.34 -22.28 6.84
C LEU A 390 11.90 -20.91 6.39
N GLY A 391 12.91 -20.88 5.52
CA GLY A 391 13.46 -19.62 4.99
C GLY A 391 12.41 -18.72 4.32
N PRO A 392 11.69 -19.20 3.28
CA PRO A 392 10.64 -18.43 2.63
C PRO A 392 9.43 -18.12 3.53
N CYS A 393 9.18 -18.94 4.55
CA CYS A 393 8.19 -18.63 5.59
C CYS A 393 8.62 -17.42 6.44
N TRP A 394 9.88 -17.34 6.86
CA TRP A 394 10.42 -16.16 7.55
C TRP A 394 10.42 -14.89 6.70
N VAL A 395 10.81 -15.01 5.43
CA VAL A 395 10.74 -13.89 4.46
C VAL A 395 9.31 -13.36 4.40
N ALA A 396 8.32 -14.21 4.12
CA ALA A 396 6.94 -13.77 3.99
C ALA A 396 6.26 -13.41 5.32
N ALA A 397 6.71 -13.92 6.46
CA ALA A 397 6.25 -13.46 7.79
C ALA A 397 6.70 -12.02 8.09
N LEU A 398 7.75 -11.55 7.42
CA LEU A 398 8.29 -10.18 7.47
C LEU A 398 8.02 -9.44 6.15
N ALA A 399 6.90 -9.74 5.48
CA ALA A 399 6.53 -9.22 4.17
C ALA A 399 6.71 -7.69 4.04
N ASP A 400 6.41 -6.93 5.09
CA ASP A 400 6.61 -5.47 5.10
C ASP A 400 8.08 -5.12 4.81
N TYR A 401 9.03 -5.69 5.53
CA TYR A 401 10.46 -5.40 5.32
C TYR A 401 11.05 -6.04 4.06
N THR A 402 10.49 -7.16 3.58
CA THR A 402 11.08 -7.91 2.45
C THR A 402 10.46 -7.61 1.10
N PHE A 403 9.19 -7.20 1.06
CA PHE A 403 8.44 -6.93 -0.17
C PHE A 403 8.17 -5.43 -0.41
N GLU A 404 8.37 -4.52 0.57
CA GLU A 404 8.42 -3.07 0.33
C GLU A 404 9.52 -2.67 -0.69
N LEU A 405 10.57 -3.50 -0.84
CA LEU A 405 11.60 -3.33 -1.87
C LEU A 405 11.09 -3.50 -3.31
N ILE A 406 9.87 -4.00 -3.49
CA ILE A 406 9.21 -4.11 -4.79
C ILE A 406 8.31 -2.88 -4.95
N PRO A 407 8.52 -2.02 -5.98
CA PRO A 407 7.73 -0.79 -6.20
C PRO A 407 6.32 -1.11 -6.72
N LEU A 408 5.49 -1.68 -5.84
CA LEU A 408 4.11 -2.10 -6.09
C LEU A 408 3.29 -1.91 -4.81
N SER A 409 3.25 -0.68 -4.27
CA SER A 409 2.41 -0.37 -3.11
C SER A 409 0.91 -0.56 -3.40
N ARG A 410 0.49 -0.26 -4.64
CA ARG A 410 -0.89 -0.37 -5.12
C ARG A 410 -0.92 -0.68 -6.63
N LEU A 411 -1.94 -1.43 -7.05
CA LEU A 411 -2.16 -1.80 -8.46
C LEU A 411 -3.11 -0.81 -9.18
N THR A 412 -2.98 0.49 -8.93
CA THR A 412 -3.73 1.52 -9.67
C THR A 412 -2.95 1.97 -10.91
N SER A 413 -3.67 2.44 -11.94
CA SER A 413 -3.04 3.02 -13.13
C SER A 413 -2.29 4.33 -12.84
N HIS A 414 -2.61 5.02 -11.75
CA HIS A 414 -1.90 6.23 -11.32
C HIS A 414 -0.54 5.87 -10.70
N ASP A 415 -0.54 4.98 -9.72
CA ASP A 415 0.65 4.59 -8.96
C ASP A 415 1.68 3.86 -9.83
N LEU A 416 1.21 3.00 -10.75
CA LEU A 416 2.06 2.29 -11.72
C LEU A 416 2.80 3.23 -12.69
N ASN A 417 2.24 4.42 -12.96
CA ASN A 417 2.86 5.42 -13.84
C ASN A 417 3.79 6.39 -13.09
N GLN A 418 3.57 6.59 -11.80
CA GLN A 418 4.39 7.48 -10.97
C GLN A 418 5.64 6.78 -10.39
N GLN A 419 5.56 5.48 -10.07
CA GLN A 419 6.67 4.75 -9.46
C GLN A 419 7.64 4.18 -10.51
N PRO A 420 8.92 4.62 -10.54
CA PRO A 420 9.89 4.11 -11.50
C PRO A 420 10.14 2.61 -11.29
N GLY A 421 9.98 1.82 -12.35
CA GLY A 421 10.18 0.37 -12.32
C GLY A 421 8.94 -0.47 -11.96
N ALA A 422 7.84 0.12 -11.50
CA ALA A 422 6.64 -0.60 -11.08
C ALA A 422 6.06 -1.51 -12.19
N ILE A 423 5.92 -0.98 -13.41
CA ILE A 423 5.44 -1.75 -14.58
C ILE A 423 6.36 -2.94 -14.87
N ALA A 424 7.69 -2.76 -14.81
CA ALA A 424 8.64 -3.84 -15.06
C ALA A 424 8.54 -4.94 -13.99
N SER A 425 8.46 -4.55 -12.71
CA SER A 425 8.23 -5.47 -11.59
C SER A 425 6.93 -6.26 -11.75
N LEU A 426 5.84 -5.60 -12.15
CA LEU A 426 4.55 -6.24 -12.40
C LEU A 426 4.64 -7.30 -13.51
N VAL A 427 5.25 -6.97 -14.65
CA VAL A 427 5.44 -7.93 -15.75
C VAL A 427 6.25 -9.15 -15.31
N VAL A 428 7.36 -8.94 -14.59
CA VAL A 428 8.19 -10.05 -14.05
C VAL A 428 7.39 -10.92 -13.09
N ILE A 429 6.63 -10.33 -12.16
CA ILE A 429 5.82 -11.06 -11.18
C ILE A 429 4.73 -11.88 -11.87
N VAL A 430 4.01 -11.30 -12.85
CA VAL A 430 2.97 -12.02 -13.61
C VAL A 430 3.58 -13.20 -14.39
N LEU A 431 4.73 -13.02 -15.04
CA LEU A 431 5.44 -14.11 -15.74
C LEU A 431 5.89 -15.21 -14.77
N VAL A 432 6.41 -14.86 -13.60
CA VAL A 432 6.79 -15.84 -12.57
C VAL A 432 5.57 -16.61 -12.07
N ILE A 433 4.47 -15.92 -11.73
CA ILE A 433 3.21 -16.57 -11.29
C ILE A 433 2.65 -17.50 -12.37
N PHE A 434 2.72 -17.12 -13.65
CA PHE A 434 2.28 -17.96 -14.77
C PHE A 434 3.12 -19.24 -14.89
N VAL A 435 4.45 -19.14 -14.79
CA VAL A 435 5.35 -20.31 -14.77
C VAL A 435 5.10 -21.20 -13.55
N VAL A 436 4.90 -20.61 -12.37
CA VAL A 436 4.52 -21.32 -11.12
C VAL A 436 3.21 -22.11 -11.33
N PHE A 437 2.20 -21.47 -11.89
CA PHE A 437 0.89 -22.07 -12.15
C PHE A 437 0.98 -23.26 -13.12
N ILE A 438 1.66 -23.10 -14.26
CA ILE A 438 1.88 -24.19 -15.22
C ILE A 438 2.65 -25.35 -14.56
N GLY A 439 3.70 -25.04 -13.79
CA GLY A 439 4.50 -26.04 -13.08
C GLY A 439 3.70 -26.85 -12.07
N GLN A 440 2.87 -26.20 -11.24
CA GLN A 440 1.99 -26.90 -10.29
C GLN A 440 0.87 -27.66 -11.00
N ALA A 441 0.25 -27.10 -12.05
CA ALA A 441 -0.79 -27.77 -12.83
C ALA A 441 -0.28 -29.06 -13.48
N TRP A 442 0.93 -29.02 -14.07
CA TRP A 442 1.61 -30.21 -14.60
C TRP A 442 1.94 -31.22 -13.49
N ALA A 443 2.42 -30.78 -12.33
CA ALA A 443 2.69 -31.67 -11.21
C ALA A 443 1.42 -32.37 -10.68
N PHE A 444 0.29 -31.65 -10.55
CA PHE A 444 -1.02 -32.24 -10.21
C PHE A 444 -1.58 -33.16 -11.30
N GLN A 445 -1.28 -32.89 -12.57
CA GLN A 445 -1.64 -33.78 -13.68
C GLN A 445 -0.91 -35.13 -13.55
N ARG A 446 0.39 -35.11 -13.21
CA ARG A 446 1.19 -36.33 -12.99
C ARG A 446 0.72 -37.16 -11.78
N GLU A 447 0.15 -36.53 -10.75
CA GLU A 447 -0.48 -37.21 -9.62
C GLU A 447 -1.94 -37.64 -9.87
N GLY A 448 -2.54 -37.30 -11.02
CA GLY A 448 -3.94 -37.58 -11.32
C GLY A 448 -4.95 -36.80 -10.46
N ARG A 449 -4.52 -35.68 -9.86
CA ARG A 449 -5.33 -34.87 -8.93
C ARG A 449 -5.87 -33.58 -9.55
N LEU A 450 -5.37 -33.16 -10.73
CA LEU A 450 -5.64 -31.85 -11.35
C LEU A 450 -7.13 -31.51 -11.43
N LEU A 451 -7.98 -32.40 -11.95
CA LEU A 451 -9.42 -32.14 -12.08
C LEU A 451 -10.12 -31.80 -10.75
N ARG A 452 -9.71 -32.42 -9.63
CA ARG A 452 -10.30 -32.12 -8.31
C ARG A 452 -9.90 -30.73 -7.82
N TYR A 453 -8.67 -30.30 -8.11
CA TYR A 453 -8.21 -28.95 -7.77
C TYR A 453 -8.80 -27.88 -8.70
N LEU A 454 -8.95 -28.17 -10.00
CA LEU A 454 -9.70 -27.28 -10.91
C LEU A 454 -11.14 -27.10 -10.44
N GLY A 455 -11.82 -28.15 -9.97
CA GLY A 455 -13.15 -28.04 -9.36
C GLY A 455 -13.17 -27.19 -8.09
N LEU A 456 -12.18 -27.37 -7.20
CA LEU A 456 -12.02 -26.55 -5.99
C LEU A 456 -11.82 -25.07 -6.33
N TYR A 457 -10.90 -24.75 -7.25
CA TYR A 457 -10.63 -23.38 -7.68
C TYR A 457 -11.77 -22.75 -8.48
N ALA A 458 -12.54 -23.54 -9.25
CA ALA A 458 -13.75 -23.06 -9.90
C ALA A 458 -14.83 -22.69 -8.88
N CYS A 459 -15.06 -23.53 -7.86
CA CYS A 459 -15.97 -23.22 -6.75
C CYS A 459 -15.53 -21.93 -6.01
N LEU A 460 -14.23 -21.84 -5.68
CA LEU A 460 -13.64 -20.68 -5.02
C LEU A 460 -13.78 -19.40 -5.86
N GLY A 461 -13.55 -19.48 -7.17
CA GLY A 461 -13.75 -18.37 -8.10
C GLY A 461 -15.21 -17.94 -8.22
N VAL A 462 -16.17 -18.88 -8.17
CA VAL A 462 -17.60 -18.56 -8.10
C VAL A 462 -17.94 -17.87 -6.78
N CYS A 463 -17.44 -18.35 -5.63
CA CYS A 463 -17.64 -17.67 -4.34
C CYS A 463 -17.08 -16.25 -4.34
N ILE A 464 -15.87 -16.04 -4.86
CA ILE A 464 -15.27 -14.70 -4.98
C ILE A 464 -16.06 -13.82 -5.95
N GLY A 465 -16.53 -14.36 -7.08
CA GLY A 465 -17.37 -13.65 -8.03
C GLY A 465 -18.74 -13.25 -7.46
N LEU A 466 -19.34 -14.08 -6.61
CA LEU A 466 -20.57 -13.75 -5.88
C LEU A 466 -20.34 -12.67 -4.83
N LEU A 467 -19.23 -12.71 -4.10
CA LEU A 467 -18.85 -11.66 -3.15
C LEU A 467 -18.58 -10.32 -3.87
N ALA A 468 -17.89 -10.35 -5.01
CA ALA A 468 -17.61 -9.17 -5.83
C ALA A 468 -18.85 -8.60 -6.56
N ALA A 469 -19.96 -9.35 -6.59
CA ALA A 469 -21.23 -8.90 -7.16
C ALA A 469 -22.16 -8.24 -6.13
N ILE A 470 -21.76 -8.14 -4.86
CA ILE A 470 -22.52 -7.45 -3.82
C ILE A 470 -22.43 -5.93 -4.06
N PRO A 471 -23.57 -5.21 -4.20
CA PRO A 471 -23.56 -3.78 -4.48
C PRO A 471 -23.04 -2.97 -3.28
N ASN A 472 -22.39 -1.84 -3.57
CA ASN A 472 -21.79 -0.90 -2.61
C ASN A 472 -20.61 -1.44 -1.77
N GLU A 473 -20.28 -2.73 -1.92
CA GLU A 473 -19.10 -3.36 -1.33
C GLU A 473 -17.99 -3.52 -2.37
N SER A 474 -16.75 -3.48 -1.91
CA SER A 474 -15.57 -3.65 -2.75
C SER A 474 -14.67 -4.77 -2.23
N LEU A 475 -14.26 -5.65 -3.14
CA LEU A 475 -13.49 -6.85 -2.83
C LEU A 475 -12.02 -6.49 -2.54
N ARG A 476 -11.59 -6.63 -1.27
CA ARG A 476 -10.20 -6.46 -0.85
C ARG A 476 -9.59 -7.78 -0.43
N ILE A 477 -8.84 -8.39 -1.35
CA ILE A 477 -8.11 -9.62 -1.06
C ILE A 477 -6.77 -9.26 -0.38
N HIS A 478 -6.78 -9.16 0.94
CA HIS A 478 -5.57 -9.09 1.76
C HIS A 478 -4.62 -10.27 1.47
N HIS A 479 -3.32 -10.06 1.62
CA HIS A 479 -2.29 -11.07 1.34
C HIS A 479 -2.42 -12.35 2.18
N TYR A 480 -2.97 -12.25 3.40
CA TYR A 480 -3.26 -13.44 4.21
C TYR A 480 -4.35 -14.32 3.58
N ILE A 481 -5.34 -13.70 2.92
CA ILE A 481 -6.40 -14.40 2.18
C ILE A 481 -5.76 -15.07 0.96
N LEU A 482 -4.90 -14.39 0.20
CA LEU A 482 -4.13 -15.01 -0.90
C LEU A 482 -3.34 -16.24 -0.41
N GLY A 483 -2.74 -16.17 0.78
CA GLY A 483 -2.12 -17.30 1.48
C GLY A 483 -3.06 -18.52 1.58
N LEU A 484 -4.28 -18.31 2.07
CA LEU A 484 -5.30 -19.36 2.22
C LEU A 484 -5.88 -19.86 0.89
N LEU A 485 -6.12 -18.98 -0.07
CA LEU A 485 -6.66 -19.35 -1.39
C LEU A 485 -5.67 -20.23 -2.17
N LEU A 486 -4.37 -19.92 -2.10
CA LEU A 486 -3.35 -20.55 -2.94
C LEU A 486 -2.68 -21.77 -2.28
N ILE A 487 -2.71 -21.93 -0.94
CA ILE A 487 -2.06 -23.07 -0.29
C ILE A 487 -2.53 -24.47 -0.75
N PRO A 488 -3.79 -24.72 -1.16
CA PRO A 488 -4.19 -26.02 -1.72
C PRO A 488 -3.34 -26.42 -2.93
N GLY A 489 -2.98 -25.44 -3.77
CA GLY A 489 -2.14 -25.56 -4.95
C GLY A 489 -0.67 -25.90 -4.68
N THR A 490 -0.25 -25.95 -3.41
CA THR A 490 1.11 -26.36 -2.99
C THR A 490 1.17 -27.76 -2.40
N SER A 491 0.06 -28.51 -2.39
CA SER A 491 -0.07 -29.81 -1.69
C SER A 491 0.57 -31.01 -2.41
N ILE A 492 1.81 -30.83 -2.89
CA ILE A 492 2.66 -31.79 -3.61
C ILE A 492 4.08 -31.76 -3.01
N GLN A 493 4.73 -32.92 -2.83
CA GLN A 493 6.09 -32.99 -2.29
C GLN A 493 7.15 -32.74 -3.40
N THR A 494 7.21 -31.49 -3.90
CA THR A 494 8.29 -30.99 -4.77
C THR A 494 9.07 -29.85 -4.11
N ARG A 495 10.31 -29.58 -4.56
CA ARG A 495 11.13 -28.47 -4.04
C ARG A 495 10.47 -27.10 -4.22
N PRO A 496 9.92 -26.73 -5.40
CA PRO A 496 9.19 -25.47 -5.55
C PRO A 496 7.95 -25.39 -4.66
N SER A 497 7.19 -26.49 -4.51
CA SER A 497 6.01 -26.51 -3.64
C SER A 497 6.36 -26.26 -2.16
N LEU A 498 7.55 -26.65 -1.67
CA LEU A 498 8.00 -26.25 -0.33
C LEU A 498 8.20 -24.73 -0.21
N VAL A 499 8.82 -24.11 -1.21
CA VAL A 499 9.06 -22.65 -1.24
C VAL A 499 7.73 -21.89 -1.27
N TYR A 500 6.84 -22.25 -2.19
CA TYR A 500 5.54 -21.59 -2.31
C TYR A 500 4.70 -21.78 -1.04
N GLN A 501 4.72 -22.98 -0.44
CA GLN A 501 4.00 -23.23 0.80
C GLN A 501 4.57 -22.44 1.99
N GLY A 502 5.90 -22.31 2.08
CA GLY A 502 6.55 -21.44 3.06
C GLY A 502 6.08 -19.99 2.91
N ILE A 503 6.16 -19.43 1.71
CA ILE A 503 5.71 -18.06 1.41
C ILE A 503 4.24 -17.86 1.79
N LEU A 504 3.34 -18.75 1.37
CA LEU A 504 1.91 -18.60 1.61
C LEU A 504 1.53 -18.73 3.10
N VAL A 505 2.24 -19.58 3.85
CA VAL A 505 2.09 -19.65 5.32
C VAL A 505 2.63 -18.38 5.97
N GLY A 506 3.77 -17.86 5.54
CA GLY A 506 4.34 -16.61 6.05
C GLY A 506 3.45 -15.40 5.76
N LEU A 507 2.90 -15.27 4.55
CA LEU A 507 1.92 -14.22 4.21
C LEU A 507 0.66 -14.29 5.07
N PHE A 508 0.16 -15.51 5.33
CA PHE A 508 -0.96 -15.71 6.24
C PHE A 508 -0.64 -15.25 7.67
N ILE A 509 0.53 -15.66 8.18
CA ILE A 509 1.01 -15.27 9.50
C ILE A 509 1.19 -13.75 9.61
N ASN A 510 1.88 -13.12 8.66
CA ASN A 510 2.15 -11.68 8.65
C ASN A 510 0.85 -10.87 8.74
N GLY A 511 -0.13 -11.20 7.88
CA GLY A 511 -1.40 -10.50 7.86
C GLY A 511 -2.17 -10.61 9.18
N VAL A 512 -2.38 -11.83 9.66
CA VAL A 512 -3.17 -12.07 10.88
C VAL A 512 -2.47 -11.57 12.14
N ALA A 513 -1.13 -11.65 12.21
CA ALA A 513 -0.36 -11.17 13.35
C ALA A 513 -0.41 -9.64 13.52
N LYS A 514 -0.49 -8.88 12.41
CA LYS A 514 -0.46 -7.41 12.42
C LYS A 514 -1.83 -6.74 12.38
N TRP A 515 -2.72 -7.19 11.50
CA TRP A 515 -4.04 -6.58 11.27
C TRP A 515 -5.21 -7.47 11.70
N GLY A 516 -4.94 -8.70 12.14
CA GLY A 516 -5.98 -9.65 12.52
C GLY A 516 -6.75 -10.20 11.31
N PHE A 517 -8.04 -10.43 11.47
CA PHE A 517 -8.91 -11.01 10.45
C PHE A 517 -9.77 -9.94 9.77
N ASP A 518 -9.11 -9.03 9.05
CA ASP A 518 -9.78 -7.96 8.30
C ASP A 518 -10.82 -8.52 7.30
N PRO A 519 -11.97 -7.85 7.10
CA PRO A 519 -13.02 -8.37 6.25
C PRO A 519 -12.61 -8.39 4.76
N VAL A 520 -13.10 -9.42 4.05
CA VAL A 520 -12.84 -9.65 2.61
C VAL A 520 -13.56 -8.65 1.71
N LEU A 521 -14.69 -8.14 2.20
CA LEU A 521 -15.47 -7.05 1.62
C LEU A 521 -15.35 -5.85 2.53
N GLN A 522 -15.09 -4.70 1.94
CA GLN A 522 -15.03 -3.41 2.62
C GLN A 522 -15.75 -2.40 1.75
N THR A 523 -16.46 -1.46 2.37
CA THR A 523 -17.11 -0.35 1.66
C THR A 523 -16.07 0.49 0.95
N ALA A 524 -16.46 1.18 -0.13
CA ALA A 524 -15.53 2.05 -0.87
C ALA A 524 -14.84 3.07 0.05
N ALA A 525 -15.57 3.67 1.00
CA ALA A 525 -15.02 4.58 2.00
C ALA A 525 -13.95 3.93 2.90
N ALA A 526 -14.16 2.69 3.34
CA ALA A 526 -13.18 1.96 4.15
C ALA A 526 -11.92 1.56 3.34
N LEU A 527 -12.02 1.38 2.02
CA LEU A 527 -10.87 1.18 1.15
C LEU A 527 -10.08 2.46 0.88
N GLN A 528 -10.80 3.56 0.69
CA GLN A 528 -10.22 4.85 0.30
C GLN A 528 -9.37 5.43 1.43
N GLY A 529 -9.82 5.27 2.69
CA GLY A 529 -9.06 5.68 3.86
C GLY A 529 -8.87 7.20 3.89
N ASP A 530 -7.64 7.66 3.71
CA ASP A 530 -7.27 9.08 3.55
C ASP A 530 -6.98 9.49 2.09
N ALA A 531 -7.41 8.69 1.10
CA ALA A 531 -7.33 9.06 -0.32
C ALA A 531 -8.46 10.03 -0.71
N ILE A 532 -8.20 10.82 -1.76
CA ILE A 532 -9.18 11.72 -2.38
C ILE A 532 -10.41 10.92 -2.85
N MET A 533 -11.60 11.36 -2.45
CA MET A 533 -12.88 10.69 -2.66
C MET A 533 -13.50 10.92 -4.05
N GLY A 534 -13.13 12.01 -4.73
CA GLY A 534 -13.77 12.45 -5.98
C GLY A 534 -15.10 13.18 -5.76
N THR A 535 -15.33 13.72 -4.56
CA THR A 535 -16.54 14.48 -4.21
C THR A 535 -16.62 15.81 -4.96
N VAL A 536 -17.83 16.39 -5.01
CA VAL A 536 -18.06 17.73 -5.58
C VAL A 536 -17.29 18.76 -4.76
N LEU A 537 -16.45 19.56 -5.43
CA LEU A 537 -15.72 20.66 -4.79
C LEU A 537 -16.53 21.96 -4.84
N PRO A 538 -16.51 22.80 -3.78
CA PRO A 538 -17.14 24.10 -3.80
C PRO A 538 -16.39 25.09 -4.71
N ALA A 539 -17.12 25.82 -5.54
CA ALA A 539 -16.58 26.88 -6.38
C ALA A 539 -16.54 28.20 -5.58
N ILE A 540 -15.36 28.53 -5.05
CA ILE A 540 -15.17 29.69 -4.17
C ILE A 540 -14.79 30.93 -4.98
N THR A 541 -15.46 32.04 -4.73
CA THR A 541 -15.07 33.38 -5.21
C THR A 541 -14.59 34.22 -4.02
N ALA A 542 -13.44 34.88 -4.17
CA ALA A 542 -12.94 35.83 -3.18
C ALA A 542 -13.22 37.25 -3.65
N SER A 543 -13.67 38.11 -2.74
CA SER A 543 -14.09 39.50 -2.99
C SER A 543 -13.74 40.38 -1.79
N ASN A 544 -13.75 41.70 -1.97
CA ASN A 544 -13.44 42.69 -0.93
C ASN A 544 -12.13 42.43 -0.17
N THR A 545 -11.13 41.86 -0.84
CA THR A 545 -9.82 41.51 -0.26
C THR A 545 -9.06 42.78 0.13
N THR A 546 -8.92 43.01 1.44
CA THR A 546 -8.05 44.04 2.01
C THR A 546 -6.79 43.38 2.60
N ALA A 547 -6.02 44.11 3.41
CA ALA A 547 -4.92 43.53 4.19
C ALA A 547 -5.39 42.76 5.44
N SER A 548 -6.60 43.07 5.95
CA SER A 548 -7.12 42.52 7.21
C SER A 548 -8.36 41.65 7.05
N ASN A 549 -9.14 41.83 5.98
CA ASN A 549 -10.39 41.11 5.72
C ASN A 549 -10.42 40.55 4.29
N ILE A 550 -11.06 39.39 4.12
CA ILE A 550 -11.35 38.78 2.83
C ILE A 550 -12.76 38.16 2.86
N THR A 551 -13.61 38.49 1.88
CA THR A 551 -14.97 37.96 1.79
C THR A 551 -15.05 36.85 0.75
N PHE A 552 -15.26 35.63 1.22
CA PHE A 552 -15.52 34.47 0.38
C PHE A 552 -17.02 34.33 0.10
N SER A 553 -17.38 33.88 -1.10
CA SER A 553 -18.72 33.43 -1.46
C SER A 553 -18.67 32.13 -2.24
N TRP A 554 -19.72 31.31 -2.11
CA TRP A 554 -19.86 30.00 -2.73
C TRP A 554 -21.32 29.73 -3.13
N PRO A 555 -21.58 28.86 -4.13
CA PRO A 555 -22.93 28.51 -4.53
C PRO A 555 -23.70 27.76 -3.43
N SER A 556 -25.01 27.62 -3.61
CA SER A 556 -25.87 26.80 -2.75
C SER A 556 -25.32 25.37 -2.59
N VAL A 557 -25.28 24.89 -1.35
CA VAL A 557 -24.81 23.55 -0.98
C VAL A 557 -25.60 22.47 -1.74
N PRO A 558 -24.95 21.50 -2.43
CA PRO A 558 -25.63 20.45 -3.17
C PRO A 558 -26.45 19.50 -2.27
N GLU A 559 -27.47 18.87 -2.83
CA GLU A 559 -28.27 17.87 -2.15
C GLU A 559 -27.40 16.72 -1.61
N GLY A 560 -27.67 16.30 -0.37
CA GLY A 560 -26.87 15.30 0.36
C GLY A 560 -25.78 15.88 1.28
N TYR A 561 -25.44 17.17 1.15
CA TYR A 561 -24.49 17.85 2.05
C TYR A 561 -25.22 18.78 3.03
N ALA A 562 -24.68 18.92 4.24
CA ALA A 562 -25.22 19.75 5.32
C ALA A 562 -24.64 21.18 5.33
N GLY A 563 -23.49 21.40 4.71
CA GLY A 563 -22.81 22.69 4.73
C GLY A 563 -21.45 22.69 4.04
N THR A 564 -20.75 23.81 4.12
CA THR A 564 -19.36 23.98 3.66
C THR A 564 -18.42 24.05 4.86
N SER A 565 -17.31 23.32 4.84
CA SER A 565 -16.21 23.42 5.82
C SER A 565 -15.03 24.18 5.21
N MET A 566 -14.40 25.04 6.01
CA MET A 566 -13.23 25.83 5.64
C MET A 566 -12.04 25.51 6.54
N LEU A 567 -10.94 25.05 5.95
CA LEU A 567 -9.63 25.03 6.61
C LEU A 567 -8.92 26.35 6.35
N VAL A 568 -8.31 26.91 7.40
CA VAL A 568 -7.31 27.98 7.32
C VAL A 568 -6.04 27.44 7.96
N ASN A 569 -4.92 27.52 7.24
CA ASN A 569 -3.62 27.03 7.73
C ASN A 569 -3.63 25.55 8.14
N ASP A 570 -4.36 24.72 7.37
CA ASP A 570 -4.60 23.29 7.60
C ASP A 570 -5.38 22.96 8.89
N VAL A 571 -6.09 23.94 9.48
CA VAL A 571 -6.98 23.80 10.65
C VAL A 571 -8.41 24.14 10.25
N GLU A 572 -9.41 23.33 10.64
CA GLU A 572 -10.82 23.67 10.40
C GLU A 572 -11.22 24.86 11.29
N ARG A 573 -11.55 26.01 10.68
CA ARG A 573 -11.90 27.25 11.41
C ARG A 573 -13.38 27.62 11.31
N TYR A 574 -14.08 27.09 10.32
CA TYR A 574 -15.47 27.45 10.08
C TYR A 574 -16.25 26.33 9.39
N ARG A 575 -17.52 26.22 9.74
CA ARG A 575 -18.53 25.38 9.08
C ARG A 575 -19.76 26.25 8.83
N SER A 576 -20.19 26.34 7.58
CA SER A 576 -21.42 27.02 7.18
C SER A 576 -22.61 26.08 7.29
N SER A 577 -23.80 26.63 7.52
CA SER A 577 -25.07 25.92 7.25
C SER A 577 -25.45 25.98 5.77
N GLN A 578 -26.47 25.23 5.33
CA GLN A 578 -26.99 25.29 3.95
C GLN A 578 -27.47 26.69 3.51
N GLY A 579 -27.90 27.54 4.46
CA GLY A 579 -28.37 28.89 4.18
C GLY A 579 -27.26 29.94 4.05
N GLU A 580 -26.02 29.60 4.46
CA GLU A 580 -24.88 30.52 4.49
C GLU A 580 -24.01 30.31 3.24
N GLN A 581 -23.96 31.35 2.41
CA GLN A 581 -23.28 31.36 1.10
C GLN A 581 -22.11 32.35 1.03
N SER A 582 -21.84 33.07 2.12
CA SER A 582 -20.72 33.99 2.23
C SER A 582 -20.18 34.09 3.65
N LEU A 583 -18.86 34.29 3.76
CA LEU A 583 -18.16 34.56 5.01
C LEU A 583 -17.13 35.65 4.77
N THR A 584 -17.09 36.65 5.64
CA THR A 584 -15.94 37.56 5.76
C THR A 584 -14.99 37.00 6.81
N TRP A 585 -13.85 36.51 6.37
CA TRP A 585 -12.74 36.15 7.25
C TRP A 585 -11.94 37.39 7.61
N GLN A 586 -11.68 37.59 8.89
CA GLN A 586 -10.80 38.61 9.41
C GLN A 586 -9.52 37.94 9.89
N ARG A 587 -8.36 38.42 9.42
CA ARG A 587 -7.06 37.92 9.83
C ARG A 587 -6.82 38.23 11.30
N SER A 588 -6.26 37.27 12.03
CA SER A 588 -5.86 37.46 13.44
C SER A 588 -4.78 38.54 13.56
N ASP A 589 -4.85 39.37 14.61
CA ASP A 589 -3.93 40.51 14.79
C ASP A 589 -2.46 40.10 14.95
N GLY A 590 -2.19 38.87 15.40
CA GLY A 590 -0.83 38.31 15.48
C GLY A 590 -0.25 37.83 14.14
N ASP A 591 -1.09 37.64 13.12
CA ASP A 591 -0.75 36.92 11.90
C ASP A 591 -0.65 37.86 10.68
N GLN A 592 -0.77 39.18 10.89
CA GLN A 592 -0.89 40.20 9.83
C GLN A 592 0.23 40.19 8.79
N SER A 593 1.43 39.69 9.12
CA SER A 593 2.61 39.59 8.26
C SER A 593 2.82 38.22 7.59
N LEU A 594 1.98 37.22 7.87
CA LEU A 594 2.10 35.86 7.33
C LEU A 594 1.01 35.56 6.29
N PRO A 595 1.28 34.74 5.26
CA PRO A 595 0.25 34.30 4.33
C PRO A 595 -0.69 33.29 5.00
N GLU A 596 -1.99 33.36 4.70
CA GLU A 596 -2.98 32.38 5.14
C GLU A 596 -3.38 31.46 3.98
N TYR A 597 -3.51 30.16 4.25
CA TYR A 597 -3.85 29.13 3.26
C TYR A 597 -5.29 28.62 3.47
N PHE A 598 -6.16 28.87 2.49
CA PHE A 598 -7.59 28.56 2.55
C PHE A 598 -7.96 27.34 1.71
N ARG A 599 -8.72 26.42 2.28
CA ARG A 599 -9.25 25.22 1.60
C ARG A 599 -10.70 25.02 1.97
N PHE A 600 -11.51 24.56 1.02
CA PHE A 600 -12.96 24.39 1.22
C PHE A 600 -13.40 23.00 0.78
N ALA A 601 -14.32 22.39 1.53
CA ALA A 601 -15.00 21.14 1.20
C ALA A 601 -16.49 21.28 1.53
N TYR A 602 -17.37 20.52 0.87
CA TYR A 602 -18.69 20.28 1.45
C TYR A 602 -18.59 19.21 2.54
N TYR A 603 -19.45 19.25 3.55
CA TYR A 603 -19.56 18.19 4.56
C TYR A 603 -20.99 17.66 4.67
N ALA A 604 -21.11 16.36 4.96
CA ALA A 604 -22.36 15.70 5.26
C ALA A 604 -22.45 15.37 6.76
N LEU A 605 -23.67 15.25 7.27
CA LEU A 605 -23.94 14.83 8.63
C LEU A 605 -24.75 13.53 8.60
N SER A 606 -24.21 12.46 9.19
CA SER A 606 -24.86 11.16 9.28
C SER A 606 -25.15 10.80 10.72
N ALA A 607 -26.38 10.37 11.01
CA ALA A 607 -26.74 9.87 12.34
C ALA A 607 -25.97 8.60 12.75
N ALA A 608 -25.40 7.86 11.78
CA ALA A 608 -24.63 6.64 12.03
C ALA A 608 -23.11 6.89 12.10
N TYR A 609 -22.58 7.90 11.40
CA TYR A 609 -21.14 8.11 11.22
C TYR A 609 -20.64 9.51 11.62
N GLY A 610 -21.51 10.36 12.17
CA GLY A 610 -21.15 11.72 12.57
C GLY A 610 -20.95 12.66 11.37
N LEU A 611 -20.06 13.63 11.53
CA LEU A 611 -19.70 14.59 10.49
C LEU A 611 -18.62 14.00 9.57
N GLN A 612 -18.83 14.11 8.26
CA GLN A 612 -17.87 13.67 7.25
C GLN A 612 -17.65 14.80 6.24
N SER A 613 -16.42 15.30 6.13
CA SER A 613 -16.06 16.19 5.02
C SER A 613 -15.84 15.39 3.74
N GLY A 614 -16.21 15.97 2.59
CA GLY A 614 -15.67 15.58 1.30
C GLY A 614 -14.22 16.06 1.12
N ASP A 615 -13.79 16.05 -0.13
CA ASP A 615 -12.48 16.53 -0.54
C ASP A 615 -12.35 18.04 -0.41
N TYR A 616 -11.17 18.46 0.05
CA TYR A 616 -10.81 19.86 0.10
C TYR A 616 -10.23 20.33 -1.24
N THR A 617 -10.59 21.55 -1.63
CA THR A 617 -9.93 22.25 -2.75
C THR A 617 -8.42 22.36 -2.53
N LYS A 618 -7.67 22.57 -3.63
CA LYS A 618 -6.30 23.09 -3.53
C LYS A 618 -6.30 24.42 -2.76
N ALA A 619 -5.21 24.70 -2.04
CA ALA A 619 -5.14 25.90 -1.22
C ALA A 619 -5.13 27.18 -2.08
N GLY A 620 -6.05 28.09 -1.78
CA GLY A 620 -5.87 29.50 -2.09
C GLY A 620 -4.89 30.12 -1.09
N THR A 621 -3.99 30.99 -1.55
CA THR A 621 -3.07 31.71 -0.65
C THR A 621 -3.44 33.18 -0.61
N TRP A 622 -3.70 33.72 0.57
CA TRP A 622 -3.88 35.15 0.80
C TRP A 622 -2.61 35.69 1.46
N TYR A 623 -1.80 36.40 0.68
CA TYR A 623 -0.52 36.93 1.14
C TYR A 623 -0.70 38.12 2.10
N ALA A 624 0.31 38.37 2.91
CA ALA A 624 0.34 39.53 3.80
C ALA A 624 0.59 40.83 3.02
N ASN A 625 1.60 40.84 2.15
CA ASN A 625 1.87 41.93 1.24
C ASN A 625 1.64 41.53 -0.22
N VAL A 626 1.23 42.50 -1.03
CA VAL A 626 1.12 42.35 -2.50
C VAL A 626 2.48 42.06 -3.16
N SER A 627 3.59 42.45 -2.51
CA SER A 627 4.96 42.14 -2.95
C SER A 627 5.32 40.66 -2.94
N ASP A 628 4.60 39.87 -2.14
CA ASP A 628 4.91 38.48 -1.81
C ASP A 628 4.12 37.50 -2.70
N LEU A 629 3.30 38.03 -3.62
CA LEU A 629 2.77 37.29 -4.75
C LEU A 629 3.92 36.60 -5.50
N ASP A 630 3.69 35.33 -5.84
CA ASP A 630 4.55 34.48 -6.68
C ASP A 630 5.28 35.31 -7.75
N PRO A 631 6.63 35.20 -7.90
CA PRO A 631 7.36 35.86 -8.97
C PRO A 631 6.74 35.69 -10.36
N CYS A 632 6.09 34.55 -10.64
CA CYS A 632 5.36 34.29 -11.90
C CYS A 632 4.08 35.14 -12.07
N ARG A 633 3.61 35.78 -11.00
CA ARG A 633 2.45 36.70 -10.95
C ARG A 633 2.83 38.15 -10.66
N LYS A 634 4.12 38.48 -10.47
CA LYS A 634 4.57 39.86 -10.68
C LYS A 634 4.29 40.20 -12.14
N GLY A 635 3.63 41.32 -12.40
CA GLY A 635 3.18 41.73 -13.73
C GLY A 635 4.28 42.11 -14.73
N ALA A 636 5.49 41.57 -14.55
CA ALA A 636 6.59 41.65 -15.48
C ALA A 636 7.07 40.21 -15.71
N LEU A 637 6.98 39.78 -16.97
CA LEU A 637 7.64 38.56 -17.44
C LEU A 637 9.16 38.70 -17.20
N PRO A 638 9.91 37.60 -16.98
CA PRO A 638 11.37 37.64 -16.88
C PRO A 638 12.01 38.48 -17.98
N ALA A 639 13.11 39.17 -17.70
CA ALA A 639 13.75 40.06 -18.67
C ALA A 639 14.29 39.33 -19.91
N ASP A 640 14.46 38.01 -19.81
CA ASP A 640 14.85 37.05 -20.85
C ASP A 640 13.66 36.26 -21.43
N PHE A 641 12.42 36.56 -21.02
CA PHE A 641 11.23 35.85 -21.48
C PHE A 641 10.94 36.12 -22.96
N ILE A 642 10.90 35.04 -23.74
CA ILE A 642 10.67 35.08 -25.17
C ILE A 642 9.15 35.10 -25.45
N TRP A 643 8.60 36.29 -25.69
CA TRP A 643 7.21 36.44 -26.13
C TRP A 643 7.09 36.23 -27.64
N GLY A 644 6.37 35.18 -28.05
CA GLY A 644 6.31 34.74 -29.44
C GLY A 644 4.90 34.57 -29.97
N PHE A 645 4.71 34.87 -31.26
CA PHE A 645 3.47 34.60 -32.00
C PHE A 645 3.68 33.45 -32.98
N ALA A 646 2.67 32.61 -33.23
CA ALA A 646 2.81 31.39 -34.02
C ALA A 646 1.72 31.20 -35.10
N THR A 647 2.13 30.96 -36.36
CA THR A 647 1.21 30.65 -37.47
C THR A 647 1.55 29.32 -38.17
N ALA A 648 0.50 28.58 -38.53
CA ALA A 648 0.61 27.23 -39.08
C ALA A 648 0.05 27.15 -40.52
N ALA A 649 0.76 26.47 -41.41
CA ALA A 649 0.26 26.16 -42.75
C ALA A 649 -1.01 25.30 -42.69
N ALA A 650 -1.99 25.60 -43.56
CA ALA A 650 -3.31 25.00 -43.54
C ALA A 650 -3.28 23.46 -43.69
N GLN A 651 -3.88 22.76 -42.72
CA GLN A 651 -3.90 21.30 -42.64
C GLN A 651 -5.09 20.67 -43.39
N PRO A 652 -4.96 19.52 -44.07
CA PRO A 652 -6.10 18.77 -44.61
C PRO A 652 -6.89 18.10 -43.48
N SER A 653 -8.19 18.42 -43.34
CA SER A 653 -9.09 17.79 -42.35
C SER A 653 -10.55 18.01 -42.71
N ARG A 654 -11.46 17.16 -42.20
CA ARG A 654 -12.91 17.41 -42.24
C ARG A 654 -13.22 18.61 -41.34
N ILE A 655 -13.94 19.59 -41.88
CA ILE A 655 -14.20 20.87 -41.21
C ILE A 655 -15.63 20.85 -40.67
N LYS A 656 -15.81 21.22 -39.40
CA LYS A 656 -17.09 21.08 -38.66
C LYS A 656 -18.23 21.95 -39.23
N ASP A 657 -17.90 23.10 -39.80
CA ASP A 657 -18.82 24.07 -40.38
C ASP A 657 -18.87 24.04 -41.93
N ALA A 658 -18.17 23.08 -42.56
CA ALA A 658 -18.01 22.96 -44.02
C ALA A 658 -17.40 24.19 -44.74
N SER A 659 -16.77 25.12 -44.03
CA SER A 659 -15.99 26.21 -44.63
C SER A 659 -14.80 25.70 -45.46
N THR A 660 -14.20 26.57 -46.29
CA THR A 660 -13.03 26.20 -47.11
C THR A 660 -11.77 26.90 -46.63
N LYS A 661 -10.62 26.21 -46.75
CA LYS A 661 -9.30 26.74 -46.36
C LYS A 661 -8.64 27.59 -47.46
N ARG A 662 -9.43 28.06 -48.44
CA ARG A 662 -8.92 28.74 -49.64
C ARG A 662 -8.28 30.08 -49.32
N ASP A 663 -8.98 30.89 -48.54
CA ASP A 663 -8.56 32.26 -48.22
C ASP A 663 -8.03 32.37 -46.78
N SER A 664 -8.54 31.56 -45.84
CA SER A 664 -8.11 31.53 -44.44
C SER A 664 -8.08 32.95 -43.83
N VAL A 665 -6.99 33.37 -43.18
CA VAL A 665 -6.76 34.75 -42.73
C VAL A 665 -6.02 35.61 -43.77
N ARG A 666 -5.83 35.11 -45.00
CA ARG A 666 -5.10 35.76 -46.10
C ARG A 666 -3.66 36.21 -45.80
N PHE A 667 -3.01 35.60 -44.80
CA PHE A 667 -1.61 35.86 -44.42
C PHE A 667 -0.60 35.86 -45.59
N TYR A 668 -0.87 35.14 -46.68
CA TYR A 668 0.00 35.18 -47.87
C TYR A 668 0.05 36.56 -48.54
N ASP A 669 -1.04 37.34 -48.45
CA ASP A 669 -1.20 38.64 -49.08
C ASP A 669 -0.93 39.81 -48.11
N PHE A 670 -1.11 39.62 -46.79
CA PHE A 670 -1.17 40.69 -45.76
C PHE A 670 -0.30 40.42 -44.52
N TYR A 671 0.80 39.68 -44.66
CA TYR A 671 1.70 39.37 -43.53
C TYR A 671 2.34 40.63 -42.93
N ASP A 672 2.47 41.69 -43.72
CA ASP A 672 2.92 43.03 -43.33
C ASP A 672 1.88 43.76 -42.47
N GLU A 673 0.60 43.74 -42.86
CA GLU A 673 -0.49 44.30 -42.04
C GLU A 673 -0.62 43.56 -40.69
N ASP A 674 -0.43 42.24 -40.67
CA ASP A 674 -0.48 41.41 -39.45
C ASP A 674 0.70 41.67 -38.49
N MET A 675 1.82 42.27 -38.94
CA MET A 675 2.99 42.54 -38.09
C MET A 675 2.85 43.76 -37.19
N ALA A 676 2.16 44.81 -37.65
CA ALA A 676 1.96 46.05 -36.89
C ALA A 676 1.35 45.81 -35.49
N PRO A 677 0.19 45.13 -35.34
CA PRO A 677 -0.38 44.87 -34.01
C PRO A 677 0.51 43.98 -33.15
N LEU A 678 1.26 43.03 -33.73
CA LEU A 678 2.15 42.14 -32.96
C LEU A 678 3.33 42.92 -32.36
N LYS A 679 3.78 43.97 -33.03
CA LYS A 679 4.80 44.90 -32.53
C LYS A 679 4.27 45.73 -31.36
N ASP A 680 3.03 46.22 -31.47
CA ASP A 680 2.34 46.92 -30.37
C ASP A 680 2.10 46.01 -29.15
N TYR A 681 1.88 44.70 -29.37
CA TYR A 681 1.82 43.67 -28.32
C TYR A 681 3.20 43.23 -27.77
N GLY A 682 4.30 43.84 -28.22
CA GLY A 682 5.65 43.54 -27.71
C GLY A 682 6.17 42.15 -28.05
N VAL A 683 5.69 41.51 -29.12
CA VAL A 683 6.19 40.20 -29.58
C VAL A 683 7.63 40.33 -30.08
N THR A 684 8.51 39.40 -29.67
CA THR A 684 9.93 39.40 -30.03
C THR A 684 10.32 38.27 -30.99
N VAL A 685 9.55 37.19 -31.02
CA VAL A 685 9.76 36.03 -31.92
C VAL A 685 8.52 35.78 -32.77
N TYR A 686 8.71 35.58 -34.07
CA TYR A 686 7.64 35.16 -34.96
C TYR A 686 7.90 33.74 -35.45
N TRP A 687 7.06 32.80 -35.04
CA TRP A 687 7.15 31.39 -35.38
C TRP A 687 6.21 31.05 -36.54
N PHE A 688 6.74 30.68 -37.70
CA PHE A 688 5.92 30.25 -38.83
C PHE A 688 6.37 28.90 -39.39
N SER A 689 5.57 28.32 -40.31
CA SER A 689 5.86 27.04 -40.94
C SER A 689 5.85 27.12 -42.46
N LEU A 690 6.76 26.37 -43.10
CA LEU A 690 6.86 26.33 -44.56
C LEU A 690 5.79 25.39 -45.15
N ALA A 691 4.96 25.91 -46.04
CA ALA A 691 4.00 25.11 -46.79
C ALA A 691 4.74 24.31 -47.88
N TRP A 692 4.96 23.02 -47.63
CA TRP A 692 5.74 22.17 -48.55
C TRP A 692 5.16 22.11 -49.98
N SER A 693 3.84 22.18 -50.10
CA SER A 693 3.10 22.26 -51.37
C SER A 693 3.22 23.62 -52.08
N ARG A 694 3.69 24.68 -51.40
CA ARG A 694 4.04 25.96 -52.03
C ARG A 694 5.44 25.91 -52.64
N ILE A 695 6.40 25.30 -51.94
CA ILE A 695 7.81 25.18 -52.35
C ILE A 695 7.99 24.07 -53.41
N THR A 696 7.32 22.93 -53.25
CA THR A 696 7.35 21.79 -54.19
C THR A 696 5.94 21.32 -54.57
N PRO A 697 5.21 22.05 -55.44
CA PRO A 697 3.79 21.79 -55.71
C PRO A 697 3.44 20.41 -56.26
N LEU A 698 4.40 19.70 -56.88
CA LEU A 698 4.23 18.37 -57.46
C LEU A 698 4.78 17.23 -56.58
N GLY A 699 5.47 17.55 -55.48
CA GLY A 699 6.14 16.60 -54.59
C GLY A 699 7.30 15.80 -55.21
N GLY A 700 8.05 15.11 -54.34
CA GLY A 700 9.09 14.14 -54.73
C GLY A 700 10.50 14.71 -54.99
N LYS A 701 11.48 13.81 -55.01
CA LYS A 701 12.94 14.13 -54.97
C LYS A 701 13.58 14.73 -56.23
N ARG A 702 12.83 14.99 -57.32
CA ARG A 702 13.40 15.24 -58.67
C ARG A 702 12.60 16.21 -59.58
N ARG A 703 11.91 17.22 -59.04
CA ARG A 703 11.20 18.23 -59.86
C ARG A 703 11.37 19.65 -59.31
N SER A 704 11.10 20.62 -60.19
CA SER A 704 11.37 22.07 -60.02
C SER A 704 10.81 22.64 -58.71
N VAL A 705 11.67 23.36 -58.00
CA VAL A 705 11.29 24.28 -56.92
C VAL A 705 10.43 25.39 -57.53
N ASN A 706 9.42 25.82 -56.79
CA ASN A 706 8.65 27.01 -57.13
C ASN A 706 9.36 28.25 -56.55
N GLU A 707 10.14 28.94 -57.39
CA GLU A 707 10.91 30.12 -56.96
C GLU A 707 10.02 31.24 -56.38
N GLN A 708 8.78 31.40 -56.86
CA GLN A 708 7.83 32.35 -56.26
C GLN A 708 7.42 31.94 -54.83
N GLY A 709 7.44 30.64 -54.53
CA GLY A 709 7.21 30.11 -53.19
C GLY A 709 8.40 30.31 -52.26
N ILE A 710 9.63 30.28 -52.78
CA ILE A 710 10.85 30.64 -52.04
C ILE A 710 10.85 32.14 -51.75
N GLN A 711 10.67 32.98 -52.79
CA GLN A 711 10.67 34.44 -52.67
C GLN A 711 9.66 34.96 -51.64
N HIS A 712 8.48 34.34 -51.52
CA HIS A 712 7.52 34.71 -50.48
C HIS A 712 8.08 34.52 -49.06
N TYR A 713 8.81 33.43 -48.80
CA TYR A 713 9.40 33.17 -47.47
C TYR A 713 10.67 33.98 -47.22
N GLU A 714 11.42 34.32 -48.27
CA GLU A 714 12.53 35.30 -48.18
C GLU A 714 11.98 36.68 -47.80
N ASN A 715 10.99 37.20 -48.57
CA ASN A 715 10.34 38.47 -48.27
C ASN A 715 9.71 38.49 -46.86
N LEU A 716 9.11 37.39 -46.42
CA LEU A 716 8.56 37.28 -45.06
C LEU A 716 9.66 37.35 -43.99
N ASN A 717 10.80 36.68 -44.19
CA ASN A 717 11.94 36.76 -43.26
C ASN A 717 12.52 38.18 -43.22
N ASP A 718 12.69 38.82 -44.38
CA ASP A 718 13.21 40.18 -44.47
C ASP A 718 12.27 41.18 -43.76
N GLU A 719 10.95 41.03 -43.94
CA GLU A 719 9.94 41.88 -43.29
C GLU A 719 9.83 41.63 -41.77
N LEU A 720 10.00 40.37 -41.32
CA LEU A 720 10.07 40.05 -39.90
C LEU A 720 11.31 40.68 -39.25
N LEU A 721 12.47 40.55 -39.89
CA LEU A 721 13.73 41.10 -39.41
C LEU A 721 13.73 42.64 -39.44
N SER A 722 13.17 43.26 -40.49
CA SER A 722 13.04 44.73 -40.59
C SER A 722 12.15 45.31 -39.48
N ASN A 723 11.11 44.57 -39.07
CA ASN A 723 10.23 44.97 -37.99
C ASN A 723 10.77 44.68 -36.58
N GLY A 724 11.85 43.91 -36.46
CA GLY A 724 12.53 43.60 -35.19
C GLY A 724 12.15 42.24 -34.58
N PHE A 725 11.43 41.39 -35.30
CA PHE A 725 11.12 40.03 -34.86
C PHE A 725 12.27 39.07 -35.21
N SER A 726 12.55 38.13 -34.32
CA SER A 726 13.39 36.97 -34.65
C SER A 726 12.54 35.87 -35.31
N PRO A 727 12.78 35.49 -36.58
CA PRO A 727 12.01 34.44 -37.24
C PRO A 727 12.42 33.05 -36.74
N LEU A 728 11.45 32.26 -36.27
CA LEU A 728 11.61 30.85 -35.97
C LEU A 728 10.86 30.04 -37.03
N VAL A 729 11.55 29.13 -37.73
CA VAL A 729 10.98 28.42 -38.89
C VAL A 729 10.77 26.94 -38.59
N THR A 730 9.51 26.51 -38.56
CA THR A 730 9.15 25.08 -38.56
C THR A 730 9.21 24.52 -39.98
N LEU A 731 10.13 23.58 -40.18
CA LEU A 731 10.03 22.63 -41.28
C LEU A 731 8.85 21.67 -41.00
N PRO A 732 8.01 21.34 -41.99
CA PRO A 732 6.81 20.55 -41.77
C PRO A 732 7.13 19.14 -41.26
N LEU A 733 6.81 18.89 -39.99
CA LEU A 733 6.91 17.56 -39.37
C LEU A 733 5.68 16.71 -39.73
N GLY A 734 5.88 15.81 -40.69
CA GLY A 734 4.90 14.79 -41.08
C GLY A 734 4.06 15.14 -42.32
N TYR A 735 3.52 14.09 -42.94
CA TYR A 735 2.56 14.13 -44.06
C TYR A 735 3.09 14.55 -45.45
N ILE A 736 3.98 13.72 -46.00
CA ILE A 736 3.91 13.40 -47.44
C ILE A 736 2.68 12.48 -47.63
N ALA A 737 1.49 13.08 -47.72
CA ALA A 737 0.23 12.37 -47.97
C ALA A 737 -0.35 12.82 -49.31
N SER A 738 -0.62 11.86 -50.19
CA SER A 738 -1.09 12.07 -51.56
C SER A 738 -2.51 12.63 -51.62
N THR A 739 -2.66 13.94 -51.89
CA THR A 739 -3.90 14.55 -52.38
C THR A 739 -3.82 14.72 -53.90
N PRO A 740 -4.83 14.30 -54.71
CA PRO A 740 -4.72 14.32 -56.17
C PRO A 740 -4.90 15.70 -56.82
N ASP A 741 -5.45 16.68 -56.10
CA ASP A 741 -5.81 17.98 -56.67
C ASP A 741 -4.64 18.98 -56.65
N PRO A 742 -4.15 19.43 -57.82
CA PRO A 742 -3.21 20.55 -57.89
C PRO A 742 -3.96 21.85 -57.56
N LEU A 743 -3.63 22.45 -56.41
CA LEU A 743 -4.05 23.81 -56.06
C LEU A 743 -3.57 24.80 -57.13
N ARG A 744 -4.47 25.19 -58.05
CA ARG A 744 -4.25 26.30 -58.99
C ARG A 744 -4.30 27.62 -58.22
N TRP A 745 -3.13 28.15 -57.90
CA TRP A 745 -2.98 29.54 -57.46
C TRP A 745 -3.24 30.47 -58.65
N PRO A 746 -4.05 31.55 -58.50
CA PRO A 746 -4.21 32.53 -59.55
C PRO A 746 -2.90 33.30 -59.74
N ALA A 747 -2.40 33.32 -60.97
CA ALA A 747 -1.32 34.24 -61.33
C ALA A 747 -1.84 35.68 -61.28
N ARG A 748 -1.01 36.63 -60.84
CA ARG A 748 -1.31 38.07 -60.89
C ARG A 748 -1.77 38.46 -62.29
N GLN A 749 -3.04 38.82 -62.45
CA GLN A 749 -3.43 39.82 -63.44
C GLN A 749 -3.16 41.19 -62.80
N ARG A 750 -2.56 42.09 -63.59
CA ARG A 750 -2.35 43.50 -63.21
C ARG A 750 -3.66 44.27 -63.32
#